data_AF-A0A0C1NU26-F1
#
_entry.id   AF-A0A0C1NU26-F1
#
_cell.length_a   1.000
_cell.length_b   1.000
_cell.length_c   1.000
_cell.angle_alpha   90.00
_cell.angle_beta   90.00
_cell.angle_gamma   90.00
#
_symmetry.space_group_name_H-M   'P 1'
#
loop_
_entity.id
_entity.type
_entity.pdbx_description
1 polymer ?
#
loop_
_entity_poly.entity_id
_entity_poly.type
_entity_poly.pdbx_seq_one_letter_code
_entity_poly.pdbx_strand_id
1 'polypeptide(L)'
;MQTLFENFTNQYPVSKTLRFELIPQGKTKDFIEQKGLLKKDEDRAEKYKKVKNIIDEYHKDFIEKSLNGLKLDGLEKYKTLYLKQEKDDKDKKAFDKEKENLRKQIANAFRNNEKFKTLFAKELIKNDLMSFACEEDKKNVKEFEAFTTYFTGFHQNRANMYVADEKRTAIASRLIHENLPKFIDNIKIFEKMKKEAPELLSPFNQTLKDMKDVIKGTTLEEIFSLDYFNKTLTQSGIDIYNSVIGGRTPEEGKTKIKGLNEYINTDFNQKQTDKKKRQPKFKQLYKQILSDRQSLSFIAEAFKNDTEILEAIEKFYVNELLHFSNEGKSTNVLDAIKNAVSNLESFNLTKMYFRSGASLTDVSRKVFGEWSIINRALDNYYATTYPIKPREKSEKYEERKEKWLKQDFNVSLIQTAIDEYDNETVKGKNSGKVIADYFAKFCDDKETDLIQKVNEGYIAVKDLLNTPCPENEKLGSNKDQVKQIKAFMDSIMDIMHFVRPLSLKDTDKEKDETFYSLFTPLYDHLTQTIALYNKVRNYLTQKPYSTEKIKLNFENSTLLGGWDLNKETDNTAIILRKDNLYYLGIMDKRHNRIFRNVPKADKKDFCYEKMVYKLLPGANKMLPKVFFSQSRIQEFTPSAKLLENYANETHKKGDNFNLNHCHKLIDFFKDSINKHEDWKNFDFRFSATSTYADLSGFYHEVEHQGYKISFQSVADSFIDDLVNEGKLYLFQIYNKDFSPFSKGKPNLHTLYWKMLFDENNLKDVVYKLNGEAEVFYRKKSIAEKNTTIHKANESIINKNPDNPKATSTFNYDIVKDKRYTIDKFQFHIPITMNFKAEGIFNMNQRVNQFLKANPDINIIGIDRGERHLLYYALINQKGKILKQDTLNVIANEKQKVDYHNLLDKKEGDRATARQEWGVIETIKELKEGYLSQVIHKLTDLMIENNAIIVMEDLNFGFKRGRQKVEKQVYQKFEKMLIDKLNYLVDKNKKANELGGLLNAFQLANKFESFQKMGKQNGFIFYVPAWNTSKTDPATGFIDFLKPRYENLNQAKDFFEKFDSIRLNSKADYFEFAFDFKNFTEKADGGRTKWTVCTTNEDRYAWNRALNNNRGSQEKYDITAELKSLFDGKVDYKSGKDLKQQIASQESADFFKALMKNLSITLSLRHNNGEKGDNEQDYILSPVADSKGRFFDSRKADDDMPKNADANGAYHIALKGLWCLEQISKTDDLKKVKLAISNKEWLEFVQTLKG
;
A
#
# COMPACT_ATOMS: atom_id res chain seq x y z
N MET A 1 -25.11 -34.22 12.08
CA MET A 1 -25.16 -32.75 12.26
C MET A 1 -24.45 -32.17 11.06
N GLN A 2 -25.18 -31.55 10.14
CA GLN A 2 -24.65 -31.01 8.88
C GLN A 2 -23.73 -29.82 9.22
N THR A 3 -22.46 -29.88 8.84
CA THR A 3 -21.51 -28.78 9.12
C THR A 3 -21.85 -27.54 8.28
N LEU A 4 -21.63 -26.32 8.83
CA LEU A 4 -21.90 -25.01 8.19
C LEU A 4 -21.42 -24.87 6.75
N PHE A 5 -20.43 -25.68 6.37
CA PHE A 5 -19.62 -25.48 5.19
C PHE A 5 -19.83 -26.53 4.09
N GLU A 6 -20.64 -27.58 4.33
CA GLU A 6 -20.87 -28.68 3.38
C GLU A 6 -21.32 -28.22 1.99
N ASN A 7 -22.20 -27.22 1.95
CA ASN A 7 -22.80 -26.71 0.71
C ASN A 7 -21.93 -25.66 -0.01
N PHE A 8 -20.74 -25.38 0.50
CA PHE A 8 -19.85 -24.31 0.04
C PHE A 8 -18.54 -24.86 -0.54
N THR A 9 -18.66 -25.89 -1.39
CA THR A 9 -17.57 -26.45 -2.22
C THR A 9 -17.97 -26.35 -3.71
N ASN A 10 -17.01 -26.40 -4.64
CA ASN A 10 -17.29 -26.36 -6.09
C ASN A 10 -18.22 -25.21 -6.57
N GLN A 11 -18.06 -24.01 -5.99
CA GLN A 11 -18.92 -22.85 -6.24
C GLN A 11 -18.49 -22.03 -7.46
N TYR A 12 -17.18 -21.87 -7.67
CA TYR A 12 -16.60 -21.14 -8.81
C TYR A 12 -15.12 -21.55 -9.04
N PRO A 13 -14.61 -21.41 -10.28
CA PRO A 13 -13.24 -21.80 -10.60
C PRO A 13 -12.21 -20.79 -10.06
N VAL A 14 -11.06 -21.30 -9.63
CA VAL A 14 -9.95 -20.51 -9.10
C VAL A 14 -8.65 -20.86 -9.84
N SER A 15 -7.98 -19.86 -10.41
CA SER A 15 -6.68 -20.06 -11.07
C SER A 15 -5.51 -19.80 -10.11
N LYS A 16 -4.46 -20.62 -10.21
CA LYS A 16 -3.19 -20.43 -9.48
C LYS A 16 -2.01 -20.77 -10.39
N THR A 17 -0.84 -20.20 -10.09
CA THR A 17 0.42 -20.55 -10.75
C THR A 17 1.32 -21.30 -9.77
N LEU A 18 1.69 -22.52 -10.12
CA LEU A 18 2.66 -23.33 -9.40
C LEU A 18 4.07 -22.98 -9.89
N ARG A 19 5.06 -23.02 -8.99
CA ARG A 19 6.44 -22.61 -9.29
C ARG A 19 7.40 -23.68 -8.81
N PHE A 20 8.29 -24.12 -9.69
CA PHE A 20 9.27 -25.16 -9.46
C PHE A 20 10.66 -24.71 -9.91
N GLU A 21 11.69 -25.34 -9.33
CA GLU A 21 13.01 -25.37 -9.93
C GLU A 21 13.02 -26.38 -11.08
N LEU A 22 13.84 -26.13 -12.10
CA LEU A 22 14.16 -27.08 -13.15
C LEU A 22 15.63 -27.51 -13.02
N ILE A 23 15.87 -28.80 -12.84
CA ILE A 23 17.22 -29.36 -12.73
C ILE A 23 17.56 -30.05 -14.06
N PRO A 24 18.52 -29.54 -14.86
CA PRO A 24 18.87 -30.17 -16.14
C PRO A 24 19.41 -31.59 -15.92
N GLN A 25 19.03 -32.52 -16.79
CA GLN A 25 19.40 -33.94 -16.75
C GLN A 25 20.36 -34.30 -17.89
N GLY A 26 21.30 -35.23 -17.64
CA GLY A 26 22.28 -35.67 -18.64
C GLY A 26 23.07 -34.50 -19.25
N LYS A 27 23.27 -34.54 -20.57
CA LYS A 27 23.99 -33.51 -21.35
C LYS A 27 23.17 -32.24 -21.64
N THR A 28 21.99 -32.08 -21.05
CA THR A 28 21.06 -30.95 -21.32
C THR A 28 21.75 -29.60 -21.13
N LYS A 29 22.47 -29.42 -20.02
CA LYS A 29 23.14 -28.15 -19.72
C LYS A 29 24.25 -27.84 -20.74
N ASP A 30 25.06 -28.84 -21.07
CA ASP A 30 26.18 -28.72 -22.01
C ASP A 30 25.69 -28.26 -23.39
N PHE A 31 24.60 -28.85 -23.91
CA PHE A 31 24.03 -28.43 -25.19
C PHE A 31 23.40 -27.04 -25.16
N ILE A 32 22.81 -26.62 -24.03
CA ILE A 32 22.28 -25.25 -23.87
C ILE A 32 23.42 -24.22 -23.96
N GLU A 33 24.56 -24.51 -23.32
CA GLU A 33 25.76 -23.68 -23.34
C GLU A 33 26.41 -23.70 -24.74
N GLN A 34 26.63 -24.87 -25.33
CA GLN A 34 27.22 -25.04 -26.66
C GLN A 34 26.45 -24.30 -27.75
N LYS A 35 25.11 -24.33 -27.71
CA LYS A 35 24.25 -23.65 -28.69
C LYS A 35 24.02 -22.16 -28.39
N GLY A 36 24.56 -21.66 -27.29
CA GLY A 36 24.45 -20.25 -26.88
C GLY A 36 23.01 -19.79 -26.62
N LEU A 37 22.12 -20.69 -26.21
CA LEU A 37 20.68 -20.40 -26.09
C LEU A 37 20.41 -19.37 -24.98
N LEU A 38 21.11 -19.48 -23.86
CA LEU A 38 20.98 -18.53 -22.74
C LEU A 38 21.40 -17.13 -23.16
N LYS A 39 22.54 -16.98 -23.85
CA LYS A 39 23.03 -15.66 -24.30
C LYS A 39 22.03 -14.99 -25.24
N LYS A 40 21.44 -15.74 -26.18
CA LYS A 40 20.39 -15.23 -27.08
C LYS A 40 19.14 -14.74 -26.33
N ASP A 41 18.70 -15.47 -25.30
CA ASP A 41 17.55 -15.07 -24.49
C ASP A 41 17.89 -13.91 -23.51
N GLU A 42 19.14 -13.82 -23.02
CA GLU A 42 19.66 -12.66 -22.26
C GLU A 42 19.64 -11.39 -23.12
N ASP A 43 20.23 -11.44 -24.31
CA ASP A 43 20.25 -10.33 -25.27
C ASP A 43 18.83 -9.88 -25.64
N ARG A 44 17.91 -10.84 -25.87
CA ARG A 44 16.50 -10.55 -26.14
C ARG A 44 15.81 -9.91 -24.95
N ALA A 45 16.07 -10.36 -23.73
CA ALA A 45 15.47 -9.78 -22.53
C ALA A 45 15.93 -8.33 -22.28
N GLU A 46 17.19 -8.00 -22.59
CA GLU A 46 17.69 -6.62 -22.53
C GLU A 46 17.01 -5.73 -23.59
N LYS A 47 17.02 -6.17 -24.87
CA LYS A 47 16.35 -5.46 -25.96
C LYS A 47 14.85 -5.29 -25.70
N TYR A 48 14.20 -6.27 -25.06
CA TYR A 48 12.78 -6.19 -24.68
C TYR A 48 12.50 -5.02 -23.74
N LYS A 49 13.38 -4.77 -22.76
CA LYS A 49 13.24 -3.60 -21.85
C LYS A 49 13.30 -2.29 -22.65
N LYS A 50 14.22 -2.18 -23.62
CA LYS A 50 14.34 -1.01 -24.51
C LYS A 50 13.09 -0.83 -25.38
N VAL A 51 12.65 -1.88 -26.08
CA VAL A 51 11.48 -1.84 -26.98
C VAL A 51 10.18 -1.54 -26.23
N LYS A 52 10.02 -2.01 -24.98
CA LYS A 52 8.86 -1.62 -24.15
C LYS A 52 8.80 -0.12 -23.91
N ASN A 53 9.93 0.55 -23.67
CA ASN A 53 9.96 1.99 -23.49
C ASN A 53 9.54 2.70 -24.78
N ILE A 54 10.01 2.23 -25.94
CA ILE A 54 9.60 2.77 -27.25
C ILE A 54 8.09 2.59 -27.48
N ILE A 55 7.53 1.42 -27.16
CA ILE A 55 6.08 1.18 -27.22
C ILE A 55 5.32 2.12 -26.28
N ASP A 56 5.85 2.36 -25.08
CA ASP A 56 5.24 3.27 -24.12
C ASP A 56 5.26 4.73 -24.60
N GLU A 57 6.36 5.19 -25.20
CA GLU A 57 6.43 6.50 -25.86
C GLU A 57 5.42 6.61 -27.01
N TYR A 58 5.30 5.57 -27.83
CA TYR A 58 4.31 5.52 -28.91
C TYR A 58 2.87 5.61 -28.35
N HIS A 59 2.58 4.88 -27.27
CA HIS A 59 1.28 4.97 -26.59
C HIS A 59 1.03 6.37 -26.00
N LYS A 60 2.03 7.02 -25.41
CA LYS A 60 1.91 8.39 -24.87
C LYS A 60 1.58 9.38 -25.99
N ASP A 61 2.32 9.34 -27.10
CA ASP A 61 2.06 10.17 -28.28
C ASP A 61 0.66 9.92 -28.85
N PHE A 62 0.25 8.65 -28.98
CA PHE A 62 -1.08 8.28 -29.42
C PHE A 62 -2.19 8.82 -28.49
N ILE A 63 -2.01 8.71 -27.17
CA ILE A 63 -2.98 9.21 -26.18
C ILE A 63 -3.10 10.72 -26.26
N GLU A 64 -1.96 11.41 -26.29
CA GLU A 64 -1.89 12.86 -26.41
C GLU A 64 -2.64 13.34 -27.66
N LYS A 65 -2.32 12.79 -28.83
CA LYS A 65 -2.97 13.14 -30.10
C LYS A 65 -4.46 12.82 -30.14
N SER A 66 -4.89 11.72 -29.51
CA SER A 66 -6.29 11.30 -29.52
C SER A 66 -7.18 12.08 -28.57
N LEU A 67 -6.62 12.66 -27.49
CA LEU A 67 -7.38 13.43 -26.49
C LEU A 67 -7.22 14.94 -26.64
N ASN A 68 -6.14 15.40 -27.28
CA ASN A 68 -5.93 16.82 -27.49
C ASN A 68 -7.06 17.42 -28.35
N GLY A 69 -7.71 18.46 -27.83
CA GLY A 69 -8.86 19.10 -28.48
C GLY A 69 -10.20 18.37 -28.34
N LEU A 70 -10.26 17.22 -27.66
CA LEU A 70 -11.53 16.53 -27.40
C LEU A 70 -12.42 17.37 -26.48
N LYS A 71 -13.68 17.59 -26.90
CA LYS A 71 -14.70 18.25 -26.09
C LYS A 71 -15.71 17.23 -25.60
N LEU A 72 -15.91 17.16 -24.29
CA LEU A 72 -16.86 16.23 -23.68
C LEU A 72 -18.25 16.86 -23.55
N ASP A 73 -19.27 16.15 -24.03
CA ASP A 73 -20.67 16.52 -23.86
C ASP A 73 -21.27 15.86 -22.60
N GLY A 74 -22.02 16.63 -21.81
CA GLY A 74 -22.62 16.17 -20.54
C GLY A 74 -21.90 16.61 -19.27
N LEU A 75 -20.83 17.42 -19.36
CA LEU A 75 -20.09 17.91 -18.19
C LEU A 75 -20.97 18.70 -17.20
N GLU A 76 -21.87 19.57 -17.68
CA GLU A 76 -22.76 20.36 -16.81
C GLU A 76 -23.77 19.47 -16.07
N LYS A 77 -24.30 18.46 -16.75
CA LYS A 77 -25.19 17.47 -16.13
C LYS A 77 -24.46 16.66 -15.07
N TYR A 78 -23.22 16.25 -15.37
CA TYR A 78 -22.35 15.59 -14.38
C TYR A 78 -22.14 16.48 -13.14
N LYS A 79 -21.76 17.75 -13.33
CA LYS A 79 -21.51 18.70 -12.24
C LYS A 79 -22.76 18.91 -11.38
N THR A 80 -23.92 19.07 -12.01
CA THR A 80 -25.21 19.22 -11.34
C THR A 80 -25.52 18.03 -10.45
N LEU A 81 -25.42 16.80 -11.00
CA LEU A 81 -25.63 15.57 -10.23
C LEU A 81 -24.58 15.40 -9.13
N TYR A 82 -23.31 15.68 -9.41
CA TYR A 82 -22.23 15.58 -8.42
C TYR A 82 -22.49 16.47 -7.20
N LEU A 83 -22.84 17.75 -7.42
CA LEU A 83 -23.03 18.76 -6.37
C LEU A 83 -24.34 18.61 -5.57
N LYS A 84 -25.30 17.80 -6.04
CA LYS A 84 -26.56 17.54 -5.32
C LYS A 84 -26.28 16.86 -3.97
N GLN A 85 -26.74 17.46 -2.86
CA GLN A 85 -26.46 16.97 -1.50
C GLN A 85 -27.19 15.65 -1.20
N GLU A 86 -28.48 15.57 -1.52
CA GLU A 86 -29.30 14.37 -1.38
C GLU A 86 -29.59 13.77 -2.76
N LYS A 87 -29.33 12.48 -2.91
CA LYS A 87 -29.53 11.74 -4.16
C LYS A 87 -30.47 10.58 -3.91
N ASP A 88 -31.60 10.58 -4.58
CA ASP A 88 -32.48 9.42 -4.62
C ASP A 88 -31.90 8.32 -5.56
N ASP A 89 -32.57 7.18 -5.68
CA ASP A 89 -32.10 6.10 -6.54
C ASP A 89 -32.19 6.44 -8.04
N LYS A 90 -33.06 7.37 -8.44
CA LYS A 90 -33.14 7.86 -9.82
C LYS A 90 -31.94 8.75 -10.14
N ASP A 91 -31.53 9.62 -9.22
CA ASP A 91 -30.34 10.47 -9.32
C ASP A 91 -29.07 9.62 -9.39
N LYS A 92 -28.94 8.60 -8.55
CA LYS A 92 -27.79 7.67 -8.57
C LYS A 92 -27.67 6.99 -9.93
N LYS A 93 -28.78 6.42 -10.43
CA LYS A 93 -28.83 5.78 -11.77
C LYS A 93 -28.51 6.78 -12.89
N ALA A 94 -29.06 8.00 -12.82
CA ALA A 94 -28.77 9.04 -13.80
C ALA A 94 -27.29 9.45 -13.77
N PHE A 95 -26.69 9.53 -12.59
CA PHE A 95 -25.28 9.87 -12.43
C PHE A 95 -24.35 8.76 -12.90
N ASP A 96 -24.69 7.49 -12.63
CA ASP A 96 -23.96 6.33 -13.16
C ASP A 96 -24.03 6.29 -14.70
N LYS A 97 -25.20 6.56 -15.27
CA LYS A 97 -25.38 6.67 -16.73
C LYS A 97 -24.57 7.80 -17.34
N GLU A 98 -24.52 8.98 -16.69
CA GLU A 98 -23.73 10.11 -17.18
C GLU A 98 -22.22 9.87 -17.08
N LYS A 99 -21.77 9.26 -15.98
CA LYS A 99 -20.40 8.77 -15.84
C LYS A 99 -20.03 7.82 -16.98
N GLU A 100 -20.91 6.86 -17.29
CA GLU A 100 -20.70 5.91 -18.38
C GLU A 100 -20.67 6.60 -19.75
N ASN A 101 -21.56 7.55 -20.01
CA ASN A 101 -21.58 8.35 -21.24
C ASN A 101 -20.24 9.04 -21.50
N LEU A 102 -19.74 9.80 -20.51
CA LEU A 102 -18.46 10.51 -20.62
C LEU A 102 -17.28 9.54 -20.82
N ARG A 103 -17.27 8.38 -20.13
CA ARG A 103 -16.24 7.36 -20.35
C ARG A 103 -16.27 6.78 -21.76
N LYS A 104 -17.47 6.55 -22.32
CA LYS A 104 -17.63 6.06 -23.69
C LYS A 104 -17.14 7.06 -24.72
N GLN A 105 -17.38 8.36 -24.53
CA GLN A 105 -16.85 9.40 -25.43
C GLN A 105 -15.33 9.36 -25.50
N ILE A 106 -14.65 9.28 -24.35
CA ILE A 106 -13.18 9.17 -24.28
C ILE A 106 -12.69 7.87 -24.94
N ALA A 107 -13.32 6.73 -24.65
CA ALA A 107 -12.94 5.44 -25.26
C ALA A 107 -13.14 5.45 -26.79
N ASN A 108 -14.19 6.10 -27.27
CA ASN A 108 -14.47 6.23 -28.71
C ASN A 108 -13.48 7.17 -29.39
N ALA A 109 -13.02 8.24 -28.74
CA ALA A 109 -11.97 9.10 -29.29
C ALA A 109 -10.71 8.30 -29.65
N PHE A 110 -10.33 7.33 -28.81
CA PHE A 110 -9.24 6.41 -29.14
C PHE A 110 -9.57 5.47 -30.30
N ARG A 111 -10.76 4.84 -30.30
CA ARG A 111 -11.17 3.86 -31.32
C ARG A 111 -11.33 4.46 -32.72
N ASN A 112 -11.69 5.75 -32.79
CA ASN A 112 -11.87 6.47 -34.06
C ASN A 112 -10.53 6.84 -34.71
N ASN A 113 -9.41 6.78 -33.97
CA ASN A 113 -8.08 6.95 -34.53
C ASN A 113 -7.66 5.66 -35.26
N GLU A 114 -7.31 5.75 -36.54
CA GLU A 114 -6.98 4.59 -37.39
C GLU A 114 -5.87 3.71 -36.81
N LYS A 115 -4.89 4.33 -36.13
CA LYS A 115 -3.76 3.63 -35.49
C LYS A 115 -4.17 2.74 -34.31
N PHE A 116 -5.40 2.87 -33.80
CA PHE A 116 -5.87 2.02 -32.70
C PHE A 116 -5.92 0.53 -33.09
N LYS A 117 -6.22 0.22 -34.37
CA LYS A 117 -6.32 -1.16 -34.88
C LYS A 117 -4.98 -1.90 -34.83
N THR A 118 -3.87 -1.19 -35.02
CA THR A 118 -2.52 -1.76 -35.06
C THR A 118 -1.83 -1.75 -33.70
N LEU A 119 -2.30 -0.92 -32.76
CA LEU A 119 -1.69 -0.63 -31.46
C LEU A 119 -1.39 -1.85 -30.57
N PHE A 120 -2.10 -2.97 -30.77
CA PHE A 120 -1.93 -4.21 -30.01
C PHE A 120 -1.65 -5.41 -30.90
N ALA A 121 -1.40 -5.17 -32.19
CA ALA A 121 -1.22 -6.18 -33.21
C ALA A 121 0.26 -6.28 -33.62
N LYS A 122 0.59 -7.29 -34.44
CA LYS A 122 1.96 -7.49 -34.93
C LYS A 122 2.47 -6.29 -35.74
N GLU A 123 1.55 -5.57 -36.38
CA GLU A 123 1.78 -4.38 -37.19
C GLU A 123 2.41 -3.24 -36.38
N LEU A 124 2.17 -3.16 -35.06
CA LEU A 124 2.85 -2.20 -34.20
C LEU A 124 4.38 -2.36 -34.32
N ILE A 125 4.86 -3.59 -34.09
CA ILE A 125 6.30 -3.90 -34.13
C ILE A 125 6.83 -3.84 -35.57
N LYS A 126 6.10 -4.42 -36.52
CA LYS A 126 6.57 -4.57 -37.90
C LYS A 126 6.61 -3.25 -38.67
N ASN A 127 5.67 -2.34 -38.41
CA ASN A 127 5.45 -1.15 -39.23
C ASN A 127 5.51 0.14 -38.40
N ASP A 128 4.66 0.27 -37.38
CA ASP A 128 4.44 1.56 -36.72
C ASP A 128 5.67 2.02 -35.90
N LEU A 129 6.29 1.12 -35.13
CA LEU A 129 7.50 1.46 -34.38
C LEU A 129 8.71 1.68 -35.28
N MET A 130 8.78 0.99 -36.43
CA MET A 130 9.86 1.18 -37.39
C MET A 130 9.85 2.57 -38.04
N SER A 131 8.68 3.22 -38.11
CA SER A 131 8.56 4.61 -38.57
C SER A 131 8.71 5.63 -37.44
N PHE A 132 8.44 5.25 -36.18
CA PHE A 132 8.52 6.12 -35.00
C PHE A 132 9.92 6.18 -34.36
N ALA A 133 10.63 5.05 -34.30
CA ALA A 133 11.90 4.93 -33.59
C ALA A 133 13.07 5.58 -34.36
N CYS A 134 14.08 6.06 -33.63
CA CYS A 134 15.34 6.52 -34.22
C CYS A 134 16.15 5.35 -34.81
N GLU A 135 17.13 5.64 -35.67
CA GLU A 135 17.92 4.59 -36.35
C GLU A 135 18.62 3.60 -35.40
N GLU A 136 19.06 4.08 -34.24
CA GLU A 136 19.68 3.22 -33.22
C GLU A 136 18.67 2.24 -32.62
N ASP A 137 17.44 2.71 -32.36
CA ASP A 137 16.37 1.92 -31.77
C ASP A 137 15.68 0.96 -32.76
N LYS A 138 15.68 1.27 -34.06
CA LYS A 138 15.14 0.38 -35.11
C LYS A 138 15.81 -1.00 -35.10
N LYS A 139 17.11 -1.07 -34.78
CA LYS A 139 17.83 -2.34 -34.63
C LYS A 139 17.25 -3.20 -33.51
N ASN A 140 16.86 -2.58 -32.38
CA ASN A 140 16.24 -3.28 -31.25
C ASN A 140 14.83 -3.77 -31.60
N VAL A 141 14.04 -2.97 -32.32
CA VAL A 141 12.67 -3.34 -32.75
C VAL A 141 12.71 -4.53 -33.72
N LYS A 142 13.64 -4.52 -34.68
CA LYS A 142 13.77 -5.57 -35.71
C LYS A 142 14.01 -6.98 -35.15
N GLU A 143 14.68 -7.10 -34.00
CA GLU A 143 14.86 -8.38 -33.28
C GLU A 143 13.53 -9.09 -32.98
N PHE A 144 12.45 -8.33 -32.78
CA PHE A 144 11.14 -8.86 -32.37
C PHE A 144 10.17 -9.10 -33.52
N GLU A 145 10.60 -8.92 -34.78
CA GLU A 145 9.70 -9.07 -35.94
C GLU A 145 9.13 -10.51 -36.06
N ALA A 146 9.93 -11.51 -35.67
CA ALA A 146 9.54 -12.92 -35.58
C ALA A 146 9.01 -13.34 -34.18
N PHE A 147 9.04 -12.42 -33.20
CA PHE A 147 8.69 -12.64 -31.80
C PHE A 147 7.62 -11.66 -31.28
N THR A 148 6.70 -11.20 -32.14
CA THR A 148 5.68 -10.21 -31.74
C THR A 148 4.80 -10.71 -30.59
N THR A 149 4.57 -12.02 -30.48
CA THR A 149 3.83 -12.67 -29.39
C THR A 149 4.51 -12.52 -28.01
N TYR A 150 5.80 -12.18 -27.98
CA TYR A 150 6.52 -11.88 -26.75
C TYR A 150 5.94 -10.68 -25.98
N PHE A 151 5.20 -9.81 -26.68
CA PHE A 151 4.53 -8.64 -26.11
C PHE A 151 3.05 -8.87 -25.77
N THR A 152 2.45 -10.05 -25.99
CA THR A 152 0.99 -10.26 -25.80
C THR A 152 0.50 -9.84 -24.40
N GLY A 153 1.16 -10.28 -23.33
CA GLY A 153 0.79 -9.85 -21.97
C GLY A 153 0.98 -8.35 -21.73
N PHE A 154 1.97 -7.73 -22.39
CA PHE A 154 2.19 -6.29 -22.33
C PHE A 154 1.10 -5.52 -23.10
N HIS A 155 0.74 -5.96 -24.30
CA HIS A 155 -0.37 -5.41 -25.08
C HIS A 155 -1.70 -5.53 -24.35
N GLN A 156 -1.99 -6.64 -23.69
CA GLN A 156 -3.21 -6.78 -22.88
C GLN A 156 -3.25 -5.77 -21.74
N ASN A 157 -2.11 -5.56 -21.06
CA ASN A 157 -2.01 -4.54 -20.01
C ASN A 157 -2.22 -3.12 -20.55
N ARG A 158 -1.73 -2.82 -21.76
CA ARG A 158 -1.94 -1.53 -22.44
C ARG A 158 -3.37 -1.37 -22.95
N ALA A 159 -3.98 -2.41 -23.52
CA ALA A 159 -5.36 -2.40 -24.00
C ALA A 159 -6.35 -2.03 -22.88
N ASN A 160 -6.09 -2.48 -21.65
CA ASN A 160 -6.87 -2.13 -20.46
C ASN A 160 -6.89 -0.62 -20.14
N MET A 161 -6.02 0.19 -20.76
CA MET A 161 -6.01 1.65 -20.60
C MET A 161 -7.12 2.35 -21.41
N TYR A 162 -7.57 1.72 -22.50
CA TYR A 162 -8.44 2.34 -23.50
C TYR A 162 -9.91 1.92 -23.39
N VAL A 163 -10.26 1.14 -22.37
CA VAL A 163 -11.64 0.65 -22.15
C VAL A 163 -12.52 1.72 -21.48
N ALA A 164 -13.83 1.67 -21.74
CA ALA A 164 -14.83 2.52 -21.10
C ALA A 164 -15.25 2.03 -19.70
N ASP A 165 -14.81 0.84 -19.29
CA ASP A 165 -15.15 0.24 -18.01
C ASP A 165 -14.65 1.10 -16.84
N GLU A 166 -15.36 1.04 -15.71
CA GLU A 166 -14.91 1.63 -14.45
C GLU A 166 -13.77 0.80 -13.83
N LYS A 167 -12.59 0.89 -14.45
CA LYS A 167 -11.36 0.22 -14.04
C LYS A 167 -10.29 1.26 -13.72
N ARG A 168 -9.58 1.10 -12.59
CA ARG A 168 -8.44 1.98 -12.20
C ARG A 168 -7.35 2.11 -13.25
N THR A 169 -7.18 1.09 -14.10
CA THR A 169 -6.19 1.06 -15.17
C THR A 169 -6.64 1.79 -16.43
N ALA A 170 -7.92 2.22 -16.51
CA ALA A 170 -8.50 2.85 -17.68
C ALA A 170 -8.42 4.39 -17.62
N ILE A 171 -7.98 5.01 -18.71
CA ILE A 171 -7.82 6.47 -18.85
C ILE A 171 -9.16 7.18 -18.67
N ALA A 172 -10.22 6.66 -19.30
CA ALA A 172 -11.56 7.18 -19.16
C ALA A 172 -12.02 7.20 -17.68
N SER A 173 -11.71 6.15 -16.92
CA SER A 173 -12.03 6.09 -15.49
C SER A 173 -11.20 7.09 -14.67
N ARG A 174 -9.89 7.23 -14.93
CA ARG A 174 -9.01 8.24 -14.29
C ARG A 174 -9.55 9.65 -14.47
N LEU A 175 -9.95 9.98 -15.69
CA LEU A 175 -10.47 11.30 -16.03
C LEU A 175 -11.82 11.56 -15.36
N ILE A 176 -12.77 10.63 -15.47
CA ILE A 176 -14.16 10.87 -15.04
C ILE A 176 -14.39 10.61 -13.54
N HIS A 177 -13.80 9.56 -12.96
CA HIS A 177 -14.06 9.20 -11.56
C HIS A 177 -13.09 9.84 -10.57
N GLU A 178 -11.92 10.30 -11.04
CA GLU A 178 -10.89 10.85 -10.16
C GLU A 178 -10.61 12.33 -10.43
N ASN A 179 -10.29 12.69 -11.67
CA ASN A 179 -9.88 14.07 -12.00
C ASN A 179 -11.08 15.04 -12.10
N LEU A 180 -12.18 14.68 -12.77
CA LEU A 180 -13.35 15.56 -12.91
C LEU A 180 -13.96 15.98 -11.55
N PRO A 181 -14.16 15.10 -10.55
CA PRO A 181 -14.58 15.50 -9.21
C PRO A 181 -13.62 16.48 -8.54
N LYS A 182 -12.30 16.24 -8.62
CA LYS A 182 -11.28 17.15 -8.08
C LYS A 182 -11.34 18.52 -8.76
N PHE A 183 -11.52 18.52 -10.07
CA PHE A 183 -11.62 19.73 -10.86
C PHE A 183 -12.86 20.54 -10.47
N ILE A 184 -14.05 19.91 -10.38
CA ILE A 184 -15.29 20.56 -9.92
C ILE A 184 -15.17 21.08 -8.49
N ASP A 185 -14.54 20.32 -7.59
CA ASP A 185 -14.27 20.79 -6.23
C ASP A 185 -13.37 22.04 -6.24
N ASN A 186 -12.38 22.11 -7.13
CA ASN A 186 -11.53 23.28 -7.27
C ASN A 186 -12.30 24.49 -7.80
N ILE A 187 -13.23 24.32 -8.74
CA ILE A 187 -14.15 25.38 -9.17
C ILE A 187 -14.91 25.92 -7.95
N LYS A 188 -15.50 25.02 -7.15
CA LYS A 188 -16.25 25.41 -5.94
C LYS A 188 -15.37 26.13 -4.91
N ILE A 189 -14.13 25.68 -4.75
CA ILE A 189 -13.13 26.29 -3.88
C ILE A 189 -12.76 27.70 -4.37
N PHE A 190 -12.56 27.87 -5.69
CA PHE A 190 -12.26 29.17 -6.30
C PHE A 190 -13.42 30.17 -6.15
N GLU A 191 -14.65 29.74 -6.44
CA GLU A 191 -15.86 30.56 -6.27
C GLU A 191 -16.07 31.00 -4.82
N LYS A 192 -15.79 30.11 -3.87
CA LYS A 192 -15.82 30.45 -2.43
C LYS A 192 -14.73 31.47 -2.10
N MET A 193 -13.50 31.25 -2.56
CA MET A 193 -12.38 32.17 -2.33
C MET A 193 -12.59 33.56 -2.91
N LYS A 194 -13.22 33.67 -4.09
CA LYS A 194 -13.59 34.98 -4.67
C LYS A 194 -14.44 35.83 -3.73
N LYS A 195 -15.31 35.18 -2.95
CA LYS A 195 -16.23 35.86 -2.03
C LYS A 195 -15.59 36.12 -0.66
N GLU A 196 -14.83 35.16 -0.16
CA GLU A 196 -14.35 35.17 1.24
C GLU A 196 -12.89 35.60 1.41
N ALA A 197 -12.08 35.61 0.35
CA ALA A 197 -10.66 35.95 0.38
C ALA A 197 -10.18 36.58 -0.96
N PRO A 198 -10.82 37.68 -1.43
CA PRO A 198 -10.49 38.32 -2.70
C PRO A 198 -9.04 38.82 -2.80
N GLU A 199 -8.37 39.09 -1.67
CA GLU A 199 -6.97 39.50 -1.60
C GLU A 199 -5.99 38.45 -2.18
N LEU A 200 -6.38 37.17 -2.24
CA LEU A 200 -5.58 36.11 -2.84
C LEU A 200 -5.55 36.17 -4.38
N LEU A 201 -6.50 36.86 -5.01
CA LEU A 201 -6.63 36.89 -6.47
C LEU A 201 -5.47 37.64 -7.15
N SER A 202 -4.94 38.69 -6.52
CA SER A 202 -3.80 39.44 -7.07
C SER A 202 -2.52 38.58 -7.13
N PRO A 203 -2.07 37.93 -6.03
CA PRO A 203 -0.96 36.97 -6.08
C PRO A 203 -1.17 35.80 -7.04
N PHE A 204 -2.41 35.31 -7.16
CA PHE A 204 -2.73 34.24 -8.11
C PHE A 204 -2.54 34.71 -9.56
N ASN A 205 -3.00 35.91 -9.90
CA ASN A 205 -2.79 36.46 -11.24
C ASN A 205 -1.31 36.72 -11.54
N GLN A 206 -0.51 37.09 -10.53
CA GLN A 206 0.93 37.21 -10.70
C GLN A 206 1.57 35.86 -11.04
N THR A 207 1.14 34.77 -10.39
CA THR A 207 1.60 33.40 -10.71
C THR A 207 1.39 33.07 -12.19
N LEU A 208 0.24 33.45 -12.75
CA LEU A 208 -0.05 33.24 -14.17
C LEU A 208 0.87 34.05 -15.09
N LYS A 209 1.18 35.30 -14.72
CA LYS A 209 2.13 36.14 -15.46
C LYS A 209 3.55 35.56 -15.42
N ASP A 210 3.97 35.05 -14.27
CA ASP A 210 5.29 34.43 -14.09
C ASP A 210 5.41 33.09 -14.85
N MET A 211 4.29 32.46 -15.18
CA MET A 211 4.21 31.22 -15.97
C MET A 211 3.74 31.44 -17.42
N LYS A 212 3.88 32.66 -17.97
CA LYS A 212 3.41 33.02 -19.32
C LYS A 212 3.97 32.16 -20.46
N ASP A 213 5.14 31.56 -20.26
CA ASP A 213 5.79 30.66 -21.22
C ASP A 213 5.02 29.33 -21.37
N VAL A 214 4.23 28.96 -20.37
CA VAL A 214 3.45 27.71 -20.35
C VAL A 214 1.95 28.01 -20.49
N ILE A 215 1.48 29.05 -19.81
CA ILE A 215 0.08 29.47 -19.77
C ILE A 215 -0.07 30.56 -20.84
N LYS A 216 -0.52 30.16 -22.03
CA LYS A 216 -0.69 31.02 -23.22
C LYS A 216 -1.78 32.10 -23.05
N GLY A 217 -1.62 33.00 -22.07
CA GLY A 217 -2.54 34.11 -21.78
C GLY A 217 -3.86 33.71 -21.11
N THR A 218 -4.01 32.47 -20.64
CA THR A 218 -5.25 31.99 -19.99
C THR A 218 -5.46 32.65 -18.62
N THR A 219 -6.70 33.04 -18.30
CA THR A 219 -7.07 33.67 -17.02
C THR A 219 -7.41 32.66 -15.92
N LEU A 220 -7.49 33.10 -14.66
CA LEU A 220 -7.94 32.23 -13.55
C LEU A 220 -9.38 31.78 -13.74
N GLU A 221 -10.25 32.67 -14.22
CA GLU A 221 -11.65 32.39 -14.54
C GLU A 221 -11.77 31.27 -15.56
N GLU A 222 -10.93 31.30 -16.60
CA GLU A 222 -10.88 30.24 -17.59
C GLU A 222 -10.35 28.94 -16.98
N ILE A 223 -9.22 28.97 -16.25
CA ILE A 223 -8.63 27.77 -15.61
C ILE A 223 -9.62 27.06 -14.68
N PHE A 224 -10.43 27.82 -13.94
CA PHE A 224 -11.47 27.31 -13.05
C PHE A 224 -12.88 27.35 -13.66
N SER A 225 -12.98 27.23 -14.99
CA SER A 225 -14.25 26.99 -15.71
C SER A 225 -14.41 25.51 -16.05
N LEU A 226 -15.65 25.04 -16.15
CA LEU A 226 -15.91 23.62 -16.45
C LEU A 226 -15.37 23.20 -17.83
N ASP A 227 -15.43 24.11 -18.82
CA ASP A 227 -14.92 23.85 -20.17
C ASP A 227 -13.41 23.60 -20.19
N TYR A 228 -12.67 24.26 -19.30
CA TYR A 228 -11.21 24.07 -19.19
C TYR A 228 -10.83 22.64 -18.77
N PHE A 229 -11.75 21.85 -18.22
CA PHE A 229 -11.51 20.43 -17.99
C PHE A 229 -11.11 19.69 -19.28
N ASN A 230 -11.65 20.08 -20.43
CA ASN A 230 -11.30 19.51 -21.74
C ASN A 230 -9.81 19.70 -22.08
N LYS A 231 -9.19 20.79 -21.59
CA LYS A 231 -7.74 21.02 -21.73
C LYS A 231 -6.90 20.17 -20.78
N THR A 232 -7.51 19.48 -19.81
CA THR A 232 -6.83 18.62 -18.81
C THR A 232 -7.04 17.13 -19.06
N LEU A 233 -7.52 16.74 -20.26
CA LEU A 233 -7.65 15.33 -20.64
C LEU A 233 -6.30 14.67 -20.94
N THR A 234 -5.32 15.47 -21.38
CA THR A 234 -3.95 15.07 -21.69
C THR A 234 -3.01 15.22 -20.50
N GLN A 235 -1.85 14.54 -20.54
CA GLN A 235 -0.85 14.68 -19.48
C GLN A 235 -0.26 16.09 -19.47
N SER A 236 0.01 16.65 -20.66
CA SER A 236 0.52 18.02 -20.81
C SER A 236 -0.39 19.02 -20.11
N GLY A 237 -1.69 18.96 -20.38
CA GLY A 237 -2.71 19.82 -19.76
C GLY A 237 -2.80 19.67 -18.24
N ILE A 238 -2.71 18.43 -17.74
CA ILE A 238 -2.68 18.14 -16.30
C ILE A 238 -1.44 18.76 -15.63
N ASP A 239 -0.27 18.65 -16.25
CA ASP A 239 0.97 19.20 -15.69
C ASP A 239 0.95 20.74 -15.66
N ILE A 240 0.38 21.39 -16.68
CA ILE A 240 0.15 22.84 -16.68
C ILE A 240 -0.77 23.23 -15.52
N TYR A 241 -1.94 22.59 -15.41
CA TYR A 241 -2.91 22.86 -14.34
C TYR A 241 -2.31 22.63 -12.94
N ASN A 242 -1.58 21.54 -12.75
CA ASN A 242 -0.94 21.21 -11.48
C ASN A 242 0.22 22.14 -11.12
N SER A 243 0.92 22.68 -12.11
CA SER A 243 1.99 23.66 -11.92
C SER A 243 1.44 24.99 -11.44
N VAL A 244 0.30 25.44 -12.00
CA VAL A 244 -0.42 26.61 -11.49
C VAL A 244 -0.74 26.43 -10.00
N ILE A 245 -1.28 25.26 -9.64
CA ILE A 245 -1.67 24.97 -8.25
C ILE A 245 -0.47 24.82 -7.30
N GLY A 246 0.59 24.11 -7.72
CA GLY A 246 1.67 23.65 -6.84
C GLY A 246 3.02 24.36 -7.00
N GLY A 247 3.14 25.22 -8.01
CA GLY A 247 4.37 25.91 -8.38
C GLY A 247 5.26 25.04 -9.27
N ARG A 248 6.29 25.66 -9.85
CA ARG A 248 7.34 24.96 -10.61
C ARG A 248 8.70 25.61 -10.42
N THR A 249 9.76 24.83 -10.56
CA THR A 249 11.13 25.35 -10.69
C THR A 249 11.51 25.33 -12.17
N PRO A 250 11.74 26.48 -12.82
CA PRO A 250 11.94 26.52 -14.27
C PRO A 250 13.25 25.82 -14.70
N GLU A 251 14.34 26.01 -13.96
CA GLU A 251 15.66 25.42 -14.23
C GLU A 251 16.42 25.15 -12.92
N GLU A 252 17.47 24.33 -12.98
CA GLU A 252 18.36 24.06 -11.84
C GLU A 252 18.94 25.37 -11.28
N GLY A 253 18.96 25.52 -9.95
CA GLY A 253 19.45 26.73 -9.26
C GLY A 253 18.50 27.95 -9.25
N LYS A 254 17.42 27.98 -10.05
CA LYS A 254 16.49 29.13 -10.06
C LYS A 254 15.45 29.08 -8.93
N THR A 255 15.04 30.27 -8.48
CA THR A 255 13.97 30.41 -7.47
C THR A 255 12.66 29.80 -7.99
N LYS A 256 12.05 28.96 -7.15
CA LYS A 256 10.78 28.32 -7.46
C LYS A 256 9.67 29.38 -7.64
N ILE A 257 8.93 29.30 -8.74
CA ILE A 257 7.68 30.04 -8.93
C ILE A 257 6.63 29.40 -8.01
N LYS A 258 6.09 30.18 -7.06
CA LYS A 258 5.07 29.72 -6.12
C LYS A 258 3.77 29.36 -6.84
N GLY A 259 3.11 28.28 -6.44
CA GLY A 259 1.75 27.96 -6.88
C GLY A 259 0.67 28.55 -5.99
N LEU A 260 -0.59 28.49 -6.45
CA LEU A 260 -1.74 29.03 -5.71
C LEU A 260 -1.85 28.46 -4.28
N ASN A 261 -1.56 27.16 -4.10
CA ASN A 261 -1.63 26.51 -2.78
C ASN A 261 -0.57 26.99 -1.80
N GLU A 262 0.56 27.48 -2.29
CA GLU A 262 1.61 28.06 -1.45
C GLU A 262 1.12 29.39 -0.89
N TYR A 263 0.58 30.27 -1.75
CA TYR A 263 -0.06 31.52 -1.33
C TYR A 263 -1.20 31.30 -0.33
N ILE A 264 -2.11 30.35 -0.58
CA ILE A 264 -3.19 29.99 0.38
C ILE A 264 -2.60 29.60 1.74
N ASN A 265 -1.49 28.86 1.74
CA ASN A 265 -0.90 28.36 2.96
C ASN A 265 -0.13 29.43 3.73
N THR A 266 0.87 30.04 3.09
CA THR A 266 1.83 30.93 3.74
C THR A 266 1.28 32.34 3.90
N ASP A 267 0.51 32.81 2.90
CA ASP A 267 0.18 34.23 2.80
C ASP A 267 -1.21 34.53 3.34
N PHE A 268 -2.07 33.51 3.51
CA PHE A 268 -3.41 33.63 4.10
C PHE A 268 -3.61 32.73 5.34
N ASN A 269 -3.61 31.39 5.20
CA ASN A 269 -4.03 30.49 6.28
C ASN A 269 -3.13 30.53 7.53
N GLN A 270 -1.81 30.66 7.35
CA GLN A 270 -0.86 30.75 8.47
C GLN A 270 -0.96 32.09 9.22
N LYS A 271 -1.46 33.15 8.56
CA LYS A 271 -1.68 34.46 9.16
C LYS A 271 -3.08 34.61 9.77
N GLN A 272 -3.96 33.62 9.57
CA GLN A 272 -5.34 33.67 10.02
C GLN A 272 -5.48 33.10 11.44
N THR A 273 -5.86 33.97 12.38
CA THR A 273 -6.12 33.67 13.80
C THR A 273 -7.43 32.88 13.97
N ASP A 274 -8.49 33.26 13.24
CA ASP A 274 -9.75 32.51 13.24
C ASP A 274 -9.68 31.32 12.28
N LYS A 275 -9.56 30.12 12.84
CA LYS A 275 -9.52 28.87 12.07
C LYS A 275 -10.73 28.67 11.16
N LYS A 276 -11.89 29.28 11.44
CA LYS A 276 -13.09 29.19 10.60
C LYS A 276 -12.97 29.98 9.29
N LYS A 277 -12.15 31.04 9.28
CA LYS A 277 -11.89 31.87 8.09
C LYS A 277 -10.83 31.29 7.15
N ARG A 278 -10.15 30.21 7.54
CA ARG A 278 -9.12 29.55 6.72
C ARG A 278 -9.71 28.98 5.45
N GLN A 279 -9.01 29.18 4.34
CA GLN A 279 -9.42 28.72 3.03
C GLN A 279 -8.86 27.32 2.72
N PRO A 280 -9.64 26.46 2.05
CA PRO A 280 -9.16 25.14 1.62
C PRO A 280 -8.14 25.28 0.48
N LYS A 281 -7.17 24.35 0.41
CA LYS A 281 -6.24 24.25 -0.72
C LYS A 281 -6.91 23.61 -1.93
N PHE A 282 -6.50 24.03 -3.13
CA PHE A 282 -6.84 23.36 -4.38
C PHE A 282 -6.24 21.95 -4.42
N LYS A 283 -6.95 21.05 -5.10
CA LYS A 283 -6.58 19.66 -5.28
C LYS A 283 -5.86 19.50 -6.62
N GLN A 284 -4.60 19.08 -6.60
CA GLN A 284 -3.95 18.66 -7.84
C GLN A 284 -4.67 17.45 -8.46
N LEU A 285 -4.76 17.46 -9.78
CA LEU A 285 -5.27 16.35 -10.58
C LEU A 285 -4.23 15.22 -10.57
N TYR A 286 -4.71 13.99 -10.63
CA TYR A 286 -3.80 12.88 -10.84
C TYR A 286 -3.23 12.93 -12.25
N LYS A 287 -1.94 12.61 -12.37
CA LYS A 287 -1.30 12.36 -13.65
C LYS A 287 -2.10 11.34 -14.48
N GLN A 288 -2.05 11.45 -15.80
CA GLN A 288 -2.62 10.50 -16.72
C GLN A 288 -1.99 9.11 -16.56
N ILE A 289 -2.68 8.07 -17.03
CA ILE A 289 -2.12 6.72 -17.06
C ILE A 289 -0.99 6.66 -18.09
N LEU A 290 0.08 5.94 -17.75
CA LEU A 290 1.31 5.77 -18.55
C LEU A 290 2.25 6.98 -18.60
N SER A 291 1.89 8.13 -18.03
CA SER A 291 2.83 9.26 -17.99
C SER A 291 3.98 9.03 -17.02
N ASP A 292 5.16 9.48 -17.42
CA ASP A 292 6.32 9.43 -16.55
C ASP A 292 6.15 10.37 -15.36
N ARG A 293 6.89 10.08 -14.29
CA ARG A 293 7.18 11.08 -13.27
C ARG A 293 8.21 12.10 -13.75
N GLN A 294 8.25 12.41 -15.05
CA GLN A 294 8.88 13.62 -15.51
C GLN A 294 8.13 14.78 -14.86
N SER A 295 8.85 15.51 -14.04
CA SER A 295 8.37 16.68 -13.34
C SER A 295 8.70 17.87 -14.24
N LEU A 296 7.78 18.84 -14.33
CA LEU A 296 8.13 20.15 -14.92
C LEU A 296 9.23 20.87 -14.12
N SER A 297 9.52 20.38 -12.91
CA SER A 297 10.73 20.72 -12.16
C SER A 297 11.83 19.71 -12.45
N PHE A 298 13.06 20.20 -12.65
CA PHE A 298 14.27 19.41 -12.86
C PHE A 298 14.43 18.24 -11.86
N ILE A 299 14.78 17.06 -12.38
CA ILE A 299 15.16 15.87 -11.60
C ILE A 299 16.51 15.41 -12.15
N ALA A 300 17.52 15.31 -11.28
CA ALA A 300 18.86 14.93 -11.71
C ALA A 300 18.95 13.43 -12.09
N GLU A 301 19.76 13.09 -13.10
CA GLU A 301 19.94 11.72 -13.60
C GLU A 301 20.56 10.76 -12.56
N ALA A 302 20.17 9.48 -12.60
CA ALA A 302 20.67 8.45 -11.69
C ALA A 302 21.97 7.79 -12.20
N PHE A 303 22.91 7.51 -11.29
CA PHE A 303 24.14 6.77 -11.58
C PHE A 303 23.87 5.32 -12.01
N LYS A 304 24.72 4.78 -12.88
CA LYS A 304 24.59 3.43 -13.48
C LYS A 304 25.52 2.39 -12.85
N ASN A 305 26.73 2.79 -12.45
CA ASN A 305 27.75 1.89 -11.91
C ASN A 305 28.54 2.54 -10.75
N ASP A 306 29.33 1.72 -10.05
CA ASP A 306 30.13 2.16 -8.90
C ASP A 306 31.21 3.18 -9.31
N THR A 307 31.80 3.03 -10.50
CA THR A 307 32.84 3.94 -11.03
C THR A 307 32.32 5.37 -11.19
N GLU A 308 31.14 5.53 -11.80
CA GLU A 308 30.49 6.82 -12.03
C GLU A 308 30.24 7.59 -10.71
N ILE A 309 30.01 6.86 -9.62
CA ILE A 309 29.81 7.42 -8.28
C ILE A 309 31.12 7.94 -7.71
N LEU A 310 32.15 7.09 -7.70
CA LEU A 310 33.46 7.42 -7.13
C LEU A 310 34.09 8.59 -7.89
N GLU A 311 34.04 8.58 -9.22
CA GLU A 311 34.51 9.67 -10.07
C GLU A 311 33.73 10.97 -9.82
N ALA A 312 32.40 10.91 -9.66
CA ALA A 312 31.60 12.10 -9.39
C ALA A 312 31.90 12.71 -8.02
N ILE A 313 32.16 11.88 -6.99
CA ILE A 313 32.56 12.35 -5.65
C ILE A 313 33.93 13.01 -5.70
N GLU A 314 34.92 12.33 -6.31
CA GLU A 314 36.28 12.85 -6.44
C GLU A 314 36.30 14.16 -7.22
N LYS A 315 35.65 14.19 -8.38
CA LYS A 315 35.57 15.38 -9.23
C LYS A 315 34.93 16.55 -8.49
N PHE A 316 33.85 16.31 -7.75
CA PHE A 316 33.17 17.37 -7.00
C PHE A 316 34.09 17.96 -5.92
N TYR A 317 34.75 17.12 -5.12
CA TYR A 317 35.63 17.63 -4.07
C TYR A 317 36.88 18.33 -4.64
N VAL A 318 37.59 17.68 -5.56
CA VAL A 318 38.86 18.20 -6.10
C VAL A 318 38.63 19.41 -7.01
N ASN A 319 37.71 19.30 -7.97
CA ASN A 319 37.58 20.31 -9.02
C ASN A 319 36.61 21.43 -8.62
N GLU A 320 35.51 21.11 -7.91
CA GLU A 320 34.47 22.09 -7.59
C GLU A 320 34.64 22.73 -6.20
N LEU A 321 35.37 22.10 -5.26
CA LEU A 321 35.63 22.66 -3.92
C LEU A 321 37.07 23.12 -3.72
N LEU A 322 38.09 22.33 -4.10
CA LEU A 322 39.50 22.71 -3.88
C LEU A 322 40.08 23.61 -4.97
N HIS A 323 39.68 23.38 -6.23
CA HIS A 323 40.25 24.06 -7.40
C HIS A 323 39.23 24.81 -8.24
N PHE A 324 38.22 25.42 -7.60
CA PHE A 324 37.19 26.18 -8.30
C PHE A 324 37.79 27.34 -9.11
N SER A 325 37.52 27.38 -10.41
CA SER A 325 38.04 28.41 -11.33
C SER A 325 37.10 29.61 -11.36
N ASN A 326 37.51 30.72 -10.77
CA ASN A 326 36.81 32.00 -10.83
C ASN A 326 37.70 33.05 -11.52
N GLU A 327 37.23 33.64 -12.62
CA GLU A 327 37.97 34.67 -13.39
C GLU A 327 39.41 34.28 -13.78
N GLY A 328 39.67 32.98 -14.00
CA GLY A 328 41.00 32.46 -14.37
C GLY A 328 41.95 32.20 -13.18
N LYS A 329 41.47 32.32 -11.92
CA LYS A 329 42.21 31.96 -10.71
C LYS A 329 41.56 30.77 -10.00
N SER A 330 42.38 29.82 -9.57
CA SER A 330 41.95 28.66 -8.78
C SER A 330 41.74 29.09 -7.31
N THR A 331 40.56 28.81 -6.76
CA THR A 331 40.17 29.18 -5.39
C THR A 331 39.69 27.93 -4.64
N ASN A 332 40.17 27.74 -3.40
CA ASN A 332 39.60 26.75 -2.49
C ASN A 332 38.35 27.35 -1.82
N VAL A 333 37.18 26.80 -2.16
CA VAL A 333 35.88 27.25 -1.66
C VAL A 333 35.78 27.10 -0.14
N LEU A 334 36.35 26.04 0.43
CA LEU A 334 36.29 25.77 1.87
C LEU A 334 37.09 26.81 2.65
N ASP A 335 38.32 27.10 2.21
CA ASP A 335 39.18 28.11 2.85
C ASP A 335 38.61 29.52 2.67
N ALA A 336 38.04 29.81 1.49
CA ALA A 336 37.40 31.10 1.22
C ALA A 336 36.17 31.32 2.11
N ILE A 337 35.35 30.29 2.33
CA ILE A 337 34.22 30.33 3.26
C ILE A 337 34.70 30.51 4.70
N LYS A 338 35.74 29.79 5.13
CA LYS A 338 36.34 29.97 6.46
C LYS A 338 36.74 31.43 6.67
N ASN A 339 37.51 32.00 5.74
CA ASN A 339 37.98 33.37 5.85
C ASN A 339 36.84 34.39 5.89
N ALA A 340 35.76 34.15 5.15
CA ALA A 340 34.56 34.99 5.16
C ALA A 340 33.80 34.93 6.49
N VAL A 341 33.70 33.75 7.10
CA VAL A 341 32.81 33.50 8.25
C VAL A 341 33.55 33.66 9.58
N SER A 342 34.83 33.30 9.68
CA SER A 342 35.61 33.42 10.92
C SER A 342 35.93 34.87 11.29
N ASN A 343 35.93 35.79 10.32
CA ASN A 343 36.20 37.22 10.54
C ASN A 343 34.94 38.08 10.36
N LEU A 344 33.78 37.57 10.80
CA LEU A 344 32.50 38.28 10.70
C LEU A 344 32.54 39.72 11.23
N GLU A 345 33.29 39.96 12.31
CA GLU A 345 33.43 41.30 12.92
C GLU A 345 34.15 42.32 12.03
N SER A 346 34.92 41.86 11.04
CA SER A 346 35.58 42.75 10.08
C SER A 346 34.61 43.35 9.04
N PHE A 347 33.38 42.83 8.97
CA PHE A 347 32.31 43.30 8.10
C PHE A 347 31.26 44.10 8.88
N ASN A 348 30.38 44.79 8.16
CA ASN A 348 29.34 45.59 8.78
C ASN A 348 28.17 44.73 9.28
N LEU A 349 28.23 44.29 10.54
CA LEU A 349 27.19 43.48 11.20
C LEU A 349 25.79 44.11 11.22
N THR A 350 25.67 45.43 11.05
CA THR A 350 24.37 46.12 10.92
C THR A 350 23.74 45.95 9.54
N LYS A 351 24.55 45.61 8.53
CA LYS A 351 24.16 45.33 7.14
C LYS A 351 24.33 43.85 6.75
N MET A 352 24.64 42.99 7.71
CA MET A 352 24.66 41.53 7.54
C MET A 352 23.42 40.93 8.16
N TYR A 353 22.69 40.12 7.40
CA TYR A 353 21.42 39.57 7.83
C TYR A 353 21.47 38.06 8.05
N PHE A 354 20.72 37.67 9.06
CA PHE A 354 20.53 36.30 9.46
C PHE A 354 19.18 35.81 8.97
N ARG A 355 19.17 34.67 8.29
CA ARG A 355 17.96 34.06 7.74
C ARG A 355 17.00 33.65 8.84
N SER A 356 15.76 34.12 8.78
CA SER A 356 14.75 33.86 9.80
C SER A 356 14.19 32.42 9.78
N GLY A 357 13.45 32.05 10.82
CA GLY A 357 12.77 30.75 10.91
C GLY A 357 13.68 29.61 11.40
N ALA A 358 13.86 28.56 10.59
CA ALA A 358 14.58 27.36 10.99
C ALA A 358 16.06 27.62 11.34
N SER A 359 16.72 28.55 10.65
CA SER A 359 18.12 28.89 10.93
C SER A 359 18.29 29.57 12.30
N LEU A 360 17.40 30.50 12.68
CA LEU A 360 17.39 31.11 14.03
C LEU A 360 17.16 30.05 15.11
N THR A 361 16.25 29.12 14.83
CA THR A 361 15.91 28.01 15.73
C THR A 361 17.10 27.08 15.95
N ASP A 362 17.83 26.74 14.86
CA ASP A 362 19.00 25.87 14.90
C ASP A 362 20.16 26.52 15.67
N VAL A 363 20.46 27.78 15.40
CA VAL A 363 21.54 28.51 16.11
C VAL A 363 21.15 28.78 17.56
N SER A 364 19.89 29.12 17.85
CA SER A 364 19.39 29.22 19.23
C SER A 364 19.63 27.93 20.01
N ARG A 365 19.33 26.77 19.39
CA ARG A 365 19.58 25.47 20.02
C ARG A 365 21.08 25.20 20.22
N LYS A 366 21.93 25.55 19.25
CA LYS A 366 23.38 25.32 19.32
C LYS A 366 24.06 26.19 20.37
N VAL A 367 23.65 27.45 20.47
CA VAL A 367 24.21 28.42 21.41
C VAL A 367 23.63 28.20 22.82
N PHE A 368 22.30 28.15 22.96
CA PHE A 368 21.64 28.18 24.26
C PHE A 368 21.17 26.81 24.76
N GLY A 369 21.04 25.80 23.89
CA GLY A 369 20.46 24.49 24.21
C GLY A 369 18.94 24.43 24.05
N GLU A 370 18.28 25.59 23.84
CA GLU A 370 16.84 25.70 23.61
C GLU A 370 16.57 26.45 22.29
N TRP A 371 15.64 25.90 21.50
CA TRP A 371 15.33 26.36 20.15
C TRP A 371 14.63 27.74 20.11
N SER A 372 14.05 28.17 21.23
CA SER A 372 13.14 29.31 21.32
C SER A 372 13.78 30.61 21.81
N ILE A 373 14.97 30.56 22.42
CA ILE A 373 15.59 31.68 23.15
C ILE A 373 15.78 32.91 22.27
N ILE A 374 16.39 32.78 21.10
CA ILE A 374 16.59 33.93 20.19
C ILE A 374 15.26 34.54 19.76
N ASN A 375 14.24 33.72 19.47
CA ASN A 375 12.91 34.22 19.10
C ASN A 375 12.22 34.95 20.26
N ARG A 376 12.36 34.46 21.50
CA ARG A 376 11.83 35.15 22.69
C ARG A 376 12.58 36.45 23.00
N ALA A 377 13.88 36.47 22.79
CA ALA A 377 14.71 37.67 22.92
C ALA A 377 14.27 38.76 21.93
N LEU A 378 14.10 38.39 20.65
CA LEU A 378 13.55 39.28 19.61
C LEU A 378 12.12 39.74 19.94
N ASP A 379 11.26 38.86 20.47
CA ASP A 379 9.90 39.20 20.91
C ASP A 379 9.92 40.22 22.06
N ASN A 380 10.81 40.05 23.04
CA ASN A 380 10.98 40.99 24.15
C ASN A 380 11.54 42.34 23.68
N TYR A 381 12.60 42.33 22.86
CA TYR A 381 13.15 43.53 22.24
C TYR A 381 12.06 44.34 21.54
N TYR A 382 11.25 43.68 20.70
CA TYR A 382 10.16 44.36 20.01
C TYR A 382 9.13 44.96 20.97
N ALA A 383 8.74 44.22 22.00
CA ALA A 383 7.76 44.68 22.98
C ALA A 383 8.24 45.92 23.76
N THR A 384 9.55 45.99 24.02
CA THR A 384 10.20 47.10 24.73
C THR A 384 10.41 48.32 23.82
N THR A 385 10.90 48.11 22.60
CA THR A 385 11.20 49.21 21.65
C THR A 385 9.94 49.79 21.00
N TYR A 386 8.92 48.96 20.75
CA TYR A 386 7.71 49.35 20.03
C TYR A 386 6.44 49.03 20.83
N PRO A 387 6.24 49.61 22.03
CA PRO A 387 5.11 49.30 22.90
C PRO A 387 3.77 49.63 22.25
N ILE A 388 2.69 49.08 22.80
CA ILE A 388 1.33 49.34 22.30
C ILE A 388 0.99 50.82 22.40
N LYS A 389 0.52 51.41 21.30
CA LYS A 389 0.14 52.84 21.32
C LYS A 389 -1.18 53.02 22.09
N PRO A 390 -1.43 54.15 22.78
CA PRO A 390 -2.62 54.38 23.63
C PRO A 390 -4.00 54.21 22.98
N ARG A 391 -4.07 54.06 21.65
CA ARG A 391 -5.30 53.84 20.86
C ARG A 391 -5.19 52.67 19.87
N GLU A 392 -4.13 51.88 19.96
CA GLU A 392 -3.91 50.70 19.11
C GLU A 392 -4.64 49.50 19.69
N LYS A 393 -5.45 48.82 18.87
CA LYS A 393 -6.09 47.56 19.27
C LYS A 393 -5.03 46.48 19.46
N SER A 394 -5.17 45.66 20.51
CA SER A 394 -4.26 44.53 20.78
C SER A 394 -4.04 43.62 19.56
N GLU A 395 -5.09 43.38 18.76
CA GLU A 395 -4.99 42.56 17.54
C GLU A 395 -4.06 43.19 16.48
N LYS A 396 -4.12 44.52 16.27
CA LYS A 396 -3.21 45.23 15.36
C LYS A 396 -1.76 45.23 15.85
N TYR A 397 -1.57 45.33 17.18
CA TYR A 397 -0.26 45.23 17.82
C TYR A 397 0.38 43.86 17.58
N GLU A 398 -0.37 42.78 17.82
CA GLU A 398 0.08 41.41 17.58
C GLU A 398 0.34 41.15 16.08
N GLU A 399 -0.48 41.68 15.17
CA GLU A 399 -0.25 41.58 13.72
C GLU A 399 1.08 42.22 13.28
N ARG A 400 1.39 43.46 13.74
CA ARG A 400 2.66 44.11 13.41
C ARG A 400 3.85 43.40 14.06
N LYS A 401 3.69 42.88 15.27
CA LYS A 401 4.71 42.10 15.99
C LYS A 401 5.03 40.80 15.25
N GLU A 402 4.01 40.04 14.89
CA GLU A 402 4.18 38.78 14.16
C GLU A 402 4.80 39.02 12.77
N LYS A 403 4.46 40.12 12.10
CA LYS A 403 5.09 40.52 10.83
C LYS A 403 6.57 40.84 11.01
N TRP A 404 6.94 41.57 12.06
CA TRP A 404 8.32 41.89 12.39
C TRP A 404 9.13 40.64 12.72
N LEU A 405 8.61 39.74 13.57
CA LEU A 405 9.27 38.48 13.97
C LEU A 405 9.55 37.48 12.83
N LYS A 406 8.94 37.67 11.65
CA LYS A 406 9.13 36.81 10.48
C LYS A 406 10.20 37.31 9.50
N GLN A 407 10.72 38.53 9.65
CA GLN A 407 11.72 39.08 8.74
C GLN A 407 13.13 38.58 9.06
N ASP A 408 14.06 38.69 8.10
CA ASP A 408 15.49 38.50 8.38
C ASP A 408 16.04 39.68 9.19
N PHE A 409 16.74 39.40 10.28
CA PHE A 409 17.28 40.39 11.20
C PHE A 409 18.78 40.54 11.01
N ASN A 410 19.30 41.75 11.16
CA ASN A 410 20.75 41.94 11.11
C ASN A 410 21.41 41.34 12.36
N VAL A 411 22.67 40.93 12.23
CA VAL A 411 23.41 40.23 13.29
C VAL A 411 23.51 41.10 14.55
N SER A 412 23.73 42.40 14.38
CA SER A 412 23.81 43.36 15.51
C SER A 412 22.51 43.41 16.32
N LEU A 413 21.35 43.47 15.66
CA LEU A 413 20.04 43.55 16.30
C LEU A 413 19.71 42.28 17.07
N ILE A 414 20.07 41.11 16.52
CA ILE A 414 19.90 39.84 17.23
C ILE A 414 20.74 39.85 18.50
N GLN A 415 22.00 40.31 18.42
CA GLN A 415 22.87 40.41 19.59
C GLN A 415 22.29 41.36 20.64
N THR A 416 21.85 42.56 20.24
CA THR A 416 21.19 43.52 21.14
C THR A 416 19.95 42.92 21.81
N ALA A 417 19.09 42.25 21.04
CA ALA A 417 17.90 41.59 21.58
C ALA A 417 18.25 40.51 22.62
N ILE A 418 19.35 39.77 22.41
CA ILE A 418 19.86 38.78 23.37
C ILE A 418 20.41 39.48 24.62
N ASP A 419 21.23 40.52 24.46
CA ASP A 419 21.85 41.25 25.57
C ASP A 419 20.80 41.87 26.51
N GLU A 420 19.70 42.37 25.95
CA GLU A 420 18.58 42.99 26.69
C GLU A 420 17.58 41.95 27.25
N TYR A 421 17.70 40.67 26.88
CA TYR A 421 16.76 39.64 27.31
C TYR A 421 17.10 39.08 28.70
N ASP A 422 16.36 39.52 29.72
CA ASP A 422 16.51 39.06 31.10
C ASP A 422 16.06 37.58 31.28
N ASN A 423 17.00 36.66 31.02
CA ASN A 423 16.80 35.21 31.13
C ASN A 423 18.06 34.52 31.67
N GLU A 424 17.90 33.60 32.62
CA GLU A 424 19.02 32.89 33.26
C GLU A 424 19.91 32.12 32.27
N THR A 425 19.31 31.51 31.23
CA THR A 425 20.08 30.77 30.20
C THR A 425 20.94 31.71 29.36
N VAL A 426 20.45 32.93 29.11
CA VAL A 426 21.19 33.96 28.39
C VAL A 426 22.31 34.51 29.27
N LYS A 427 22.03 34.89 30.52
CA LYS A 427 23.05 35.39 31.47
C LYS A 427 24.22 34.42 31.66
N GLY A 428 23.97 33.12 31.64
CA GLY A 428 25.01 32.10 31.80
C GLY A 428 25.86 31.81 30.55
N LYS A 429 25.44 32.25 29.35
CA LYS A 429 26.07 31.85 28.07
C LYS A 429 26.39 33.00 27.12
N ASN A 430 25.83 34.19 27.34
CA ASN A 430 26.03 35.34 26.47
C ASN A 430 27.34 36.06 26.82
N SER A 431 28.23 36.18 25.84
CA SER A 431 29.52 36.89 25.91
C SER A 431 29.45 38.35 25.45
N GLY A 432 28.26 38.85 25.06
CA GLY A 432 28.08 40.15 24.40
C GLY A 432 28.35 40.13 22.89
N LYS A 433 28.90 39.03 22.36
CA LYS A 433 29.10 38.79 20.91
C LYS A 433 28.78 37.35 20.49
N VAL A 434 27.93 36.68 21.26
CA VAL A 434 27.69 35.23 21.16
C VAL A 434 27.31 34.73 19.76
N ILE A 435 26.67 35.56 18.92
CA ILE A 435 26.34 35.19 17.54
C ILE A 435 27.58 35.23 16.64
N ALA A 436 28.41 36.28 16.73
CA ALA A 436 29.67 36.36 15.98
C ALA A 436 30.64 35.27 16.46
N ASP A 437 30.75 35.06 17.78
CA ASP A 437 31.55 34.01 18.39
C ASP A 437 31.14 32.62 17.93
N TYR A 438 29.83 32.36 17.73
CA TYR A 438 29.35 31.08 17.23
C TYR A 438 29.92 30.74 15.85
N PHE A 439 30.01 31.72 14.96
CA PHE A 439 30.57 31.54 13.63
C PHE A 439 32.09 31.63 13.60
N ALA A 440 32.70 32.41 14.49
CA ALA A 440 34.15 32.43 14.69
C ALA A 440 34.69 31.02 15.03
N LYS A 441 33.90 30.25 15.80
CA LYS A 441 34.15 28.84 16.14
C LYS A 441 34.10 27.85 14.97
N PHE A 442 34.04 28.32 13.71
CA PHE A 442 34.13 27.46 12.52
C PHE A 442 35.32 26.48 12.58
N CYS A 443 36.43 26.86 13.25
CA CYS A 443 37.63 26.03 13.44
C CYS A 443 38.29 26.07 14.85
N ASP A 444 37.67 26.63 15.89
CA ASP A 444 38.40 26.93 17.16
C ASP A 444 38.51 25.76 18.16
N ASP A 445 37.86 24.61 17.92
CA ASP A 445 37.91 23.47 18.84
C ASP A 445 38.22 22.16 18.11
N LYS A 446 39.10 21.33 18.67
CA LYS A 446 39.52 20.04 18.06
C LYS A 446 38.34 19.08 17.82
N GLU A 447 37.23 19.23 18.57
CA GLU A 447 36.02 18.44 18.37
C GLU A 447 35.05 19.03 17.32
N THR A 448 35.23 20.30 16.91
CA THR A 448 34.27 21.02 16.04
C THR A 448 34.83 21.60 14.74
N ASP A 449 36.13 21.53 14.45
CA ASP A 449 36.69 21.99 13.16
C ASP A 449 36.05 21.23 11.98
N LEU A 450 35.22 21.94 11.22
CA LEU A 450 34.45 21.36 10.12
C LEU A 450 35.32 21.09 8.89
N ILE A 451 36.36 21.89 8.63
CA ILE A 451 37.28 21.68 7.51
C ILE A 451 38.20 20.50 7.81
N GLN A 452 38.70 20.39 9.04
CA GLN A 452 39.48 19.23 9.46
C GLN A 452 38.66 17.94 9.28
N LYS A 453 37.38 17.93 9.66
CA LYS A 453 36.47 16.78 9.43
C LYS A 453 36.31 16.42 7.95
N VAL A 454 36.20 17.42 7.07
CA VAL A 454 36.16 17.20 5.62
C VAL A 454 37.47 16.58 5.13
N ASN A 455 38.61 17.11 5.57
CA ASN A 455 39.93 16.62 5.17
C ASN A 455 40.20 15.20 5.68
N GLU A 456 39.90 14.91 6.95
CA GLU A 456 39.98 13.57 7.53
C GLU A 456 39.03 12.59 6.83
N GLY A 457 37.81 13.03 6.53
CA GLY A 457 36.83 12.26 5.75
C GLY A 457 37.33 11.96 4.34
N TYR A 458 37.96 12.94 3.68
CA TYR A 458 38.56 12.74 2.36
C TYR A 458 39.72 11.76 2.42
N ILE A 459 40.66 11.91 3.36
CA ILE A 459 41.79 10.99 3.56
C ILE A 459 41.28 9.55 3.75
N ALA A 460 40.23 9.37 4.55
CA ALA A 460 39.64 8.05 4.81
C ALA A 460 39.01 7.40 3.56
N VAL A 461 38.61 8.18 2.55
CA VAL A 461 37.92 7.67 1.34
C VAL A 461 38.78 7.80 0.06
N LYS A 462 39.88 8.54 0.09
CA LYS A 462 40.68 8.90 -1.10
C LYS A 462 41.17 7.67 -1.86
N ASP A 463 41.66 6.65 -1.16
CA ASP A 463 42.13 5.41 -1.78
C ASP A 463 40.97 4.68 -2.47
N LEU A 464 39.78 4.70 -1.87
CA LEU A 464 38.57 4.12 -2.45
C LEU A 464 38.10 4.89 -3.69
N LEU A 465 38.19 6.23 -3.69
CA LEU A 465 37.79 7.07 -4.82
C LEU A 465 38.70 6.89 -6.04
N ASN A 466 39.98 6.59 -5.81
CA ASN A 466 41.00 6.52 -6.85
C ASN A 466 41.37 5.09 -7.28
N THR A 467 40.77 4.06 -6.68
CA THR A 467 41.03 2.65 -7.03
C THR A 467 39.89 2.10 -7.89
N PRO A 468 40.18 1.42 -9.03
CA PRO A 468 39.15 0.76 -9.83
C PRO A 468 38.37 -0.26 -9.00
N CYS A 469 37.05 -0.15 -8.97
CA CYS A 469 36.21 -1.10 -8.24
C CYS A 469 36.27 -2.48 -8.93
N PRO A 470 36.46 -3.60 -8.21
CA PRO A 470 36.49 -4.93 -8.83
C PRO A 470 35.14 -5.25 -9.49
N GLU A 471 35.15 -5.74 -10.74
CA GLU A 471 33.91 -6.08 -11.49
C GLU A 471 32.93 -7.01 -10.74
N ASN A 472 33.45 -7.76 -9.75
CA ASN A 472 32.73 -8.78 -9.00
C ASN A 472 32.26 -8.33 -7.60
N GLU A 473 32.54 -7.10 -7.18
CA GLU A 473 32.15 -6.56 -5.87
C GLU A 473 31.35 -5.26 -6.05
N LYS A 474 30.16 -5.20 -5.43
CA LYS A 474 29.34 -4.00 -5.45
C LYS A 474 29.63 -3.13 -4.23
N LEU A 475 29.91 -1.86 -4.45
CA LEU A 475 30.20 -0.87 -3.39
C LEU A 475 29.11 -0.81 -2.31
N GLY A 476 27.83 -0.85 -2.71
CA GLY A 476 26.69 -0.86 -1.77
C GLY A 476 26.61 -2.11 -0.86
N SER A 477 27.41 -3.14 -1.11
CA SER A 477 27.46 -4.35 -0.26
C SER A 477 28.52 -4.25 0.85
N ASN A 478 29.45 -3.30 0.75
CA ASN A 478 30.49 -3.07 1.75
C ASN A 478 30.06 -1.96 2.73
N LYS A 479 29.63 -2.36 3.92
CA LYS A 479 29.08 -1.42 4.92
C LYS A 479 30.10 -0.37 5.38
N ASP A 480 31.37 -0.73 5.46
CA ASP A 480 32.39 0.19 5.97
C ASP A 480 32.77 1.24 4.92
N GLN A 481 32.90 0.83 3.65
CA GLN A 481 33.09 1.76 2.54
C GLN A 481 31.91 2.73 2.36
N VAL A 482 30.66 2.23 2.46
CA VAL A 482 29.46 3.10 2.41
C VAL A 482 29.46 4.09 3.58
N LYS A 483 29.85 3.67 4.78
CA LYS A 483 29.98 4.56 5.94
C LYS A 483 31.04 5.64 5.73
N GLN A 484 32.20 5.28 5.16
CA GLN A 484 33.27 6.24 4.85
C GLN A 484 32.80 7.30 3.84
N ILE A 485 32.21 6.87 2.72
CA ILE A 485 31.64 7.78 1.71
C ILE A 485 30.60 8.70 2.34
N LYS A 486 29.67 8.13 3.12
CA LYS A 486 28.63 8.90 3.79
C LYS A 486 29.21 9.93 4.76
N ALA A 487 30.15 9.52 5.62
CA ALA A 487 30.76 10.40 6.61
C ALA A 487 31.47 11.58 5.94
N PHE A 488 32.19 11.33 4.85
CA PHE A 488 32.81 12.38 4.05
C PHE A 488 31.76 13.33 3.45
N MET A 489 30.72 12.80 2.79
CA MET A 489 29.68 13.66 2.20
C MET A 489 28.86 14.43 3.25
N ASP A 490 28.59 13.83 4.42
CA ASP A 490 27.93 14.48 5.55
C ASP A 490 28.77 15.64 6.08
N SER A 491 30.10 15.50 6.14
CA SER A 491 30.97 16.59 6.60
C SER A 491 30.91 17.83 5.70
N ILE A 492 30.77 17.65 4.39
CA ILE A 492 30.56 18.76 3.43
C ILE A 492 29.17 19.40 3.65
N MET A 493 28.14 18.58 3.84
CA MET A 493 26.78 19.04 4.15
C MET A 493 26.71 19.80 5.48
N ASP A 494 27.53 19.44 6.46
CA ASP A 494 27.61 20.12 7.75
C ASP A 494 28.17 21.54 7.61
N ILE A 495 29.20 21.74 6.79
CA ILE A 495 29.68 23.10 6.44
C ILE A 495 28.56 23.91 5.81
N MET A 496 27.86 23.33 4.81
CA MET A 496 26.75 23.99 4.13
C MET A 496 25.65 24.42 5.10
N HIS A 497 25.24 23.52 6.00
CA HIS A 497 24.23 23.81 7.02
C HIS A 497 24.70 24.84 8.04
N PHE A 498 25.98 24.83 8.40
CA PHE A 498 26.56 25.76 9.37
C PHE A 498 26.53 27.20 8.86
N VAL A 499 26.89 27.43 7.59
CA VAL A 499 26.97 28.80 7.01
C VAL A 499 25.66 29.28 6.39
N ARG A 500 24.71 28.38 6.11
CA ARG A 500 23.36 28.70 5.61
C ARG A 500 22.65 29.85 6.34
N PRO A 501 22.76 30.04 7.66
CA PRO A 501 22.09 31.15 8.33
C PRO A 501 22.54 32.53 7.83
N LEU A 502 23.75 32.67 7.28
CA LEU A 502 24.29 33.91 6.74
C LEU A 502 23.87 34.17 5.27
N SER A 503 23.23 33.19 4.61
CA SER A 503 22.72 33.37 3.24
C SER A 503 21.53 34.34 3.19
N LEU A 504 21.61 35.37 2.34
CA LEU A 504 20.53 36.35 2.15
C LEU A 504 19.48 35.81 1.20
N LYS A 505 18.20 35.91 1.57
CA LYS A 505 17.08 35.50 0.73
C LYS A 505 16.37 36.66 0.02
N ASP A 506 16.54 37.86 0.56
CA ASP A 506 15.81 39.08 0.22
C ASP A 506 16.78 40.07 -0.43
N THR A 507 16.61 40.35 -1.73
CA THR A 507 17.55 41.15 -2.52
C THR A 507 17.43 42.65 -2.28
N ASP A 508 16.36 43.11 -1.63
CA ASP A 508 15.95 44.52 -1.58
C ASP A 508 16.43 45.25 -0.30
N LYS A 509 17.26 44.60 0.52
CA LYS A 509 17.81 45.18 1.75
C LYS A 509 19.17 45.82 1.52
N GLU A 510 19.42 46.96 2.18
CA GLU A 510 20.75 47.56 2.25
C GLU A 510 21.69 46.60 2.98
N LYS A 511 22.65 46.03 2.25
CA LYS A 511 23.49 44.91 2.70
C LYS A 511 24.97 45.25 2.61
N ASP A 512 25.79 44.47 3.31
CA ASP A 512 27.24 44.53 3.16
C ASP A 512 27.66 43.88 1.83
N GLU A 513 27.85 44.70 0.79
CA GLU A 513 28.21 44.23 -0.54
C GLU A 513 29.58 43.55 -0.58
N THR A 514 30.50 43.91 0.33
CA THR A 514 31.82 43.28 0.44
C THR A 514 31.70 41.84 0.92
N PHE A 515 30.87 41.58 1.94
CA PHE A 515 30.61 40.24 2.42
C PHE A 515 29.80 39.41 1.42
N TYR A 516 28.69 39.93 0.90
CA TYR A 516 27.78 39.13 0.08
C TYR A 516 28.30 38.85 -1.34
N SER A 517 29.14 39.72 -1.92
CA SER A 517 29.82 39.44 -3.19
C SER A 517 30.85 38.32 -3.06
N LEU A 518 31.48 38.19 -1.88
CA LEU A 518 32.39 37.09 -1.54
C LEU A 518 31.62 35.80 -1.22
N PHE A 519 30.63 35.88 -0.32
CA PHE A 519 29.98 34.71 0.28
C PHE A 519 28.99 33.99 -0.65
N THR A 520 28.19 34.74 -1.42
CA THR A 520 27.09 34.15 -2.20
C THR A 520 27.56 33.14 -3.26
N PRO A 521 28.57 33.44 -4.10
CA PRO A 521 29.05 32.48 -5.10
C PRO A 521 29.63 31.20 -4.48
N LEU A 522 30.33 31.33 -3.34
CA LEU A 522 30.90 30.22 -2.59
C LEU A 522 29.82 29.31 -2.00
N TYR A 523 28.79 29.93 -1.40
CA TYR A 523 27.65 29.19 -0.86
C TYR A 523 26.86 28.46 -1.95
N ASP A 524 26.62 29.09 -3.11
CA ASP A 524 25.91 28.47 -4.22
C ASP A 524 26.65 27.23 -4.74
N HIS A 525 27.98 27.27 -4.85
CA HIS A 525 28.78 26.09 -5.20
C HIS A 525 28.66 24.98 -4.15
N LEU A 526 28.73 25.32 -2.87
CA LEU A 526 28.58 24.36 -1.79
C LEU A 526 27.21 23.65 -1.80
N THR A 527 26.14 24.33 -2.24
CA THR A 527 24.79 23.73 -2.34
C THR A 527 24.64 22.66 -3.42
N GLN A 528 25.55 22.59 -4.40
CA GLN A 528 25.56 21.53 -5.43
C GLN A 528 25.75 20.13 -4.80
N THR A 529 26.37 20.06 -3.61
CA THR A 529 26.50 18.84 -2.79
C THR A 529 25.16 18.13 -2.60
N ILE A 530 24.04 18.86 -2.49
CA ILE A 530 22.71 18.30 -2.26
C ILE A 530 22.31 17.32 -3.37
N ALA A 531 22.57 17.69 -4.64
CA ALA A 531 22.21 16.86 -5.78
C ALA A 531 23.05 15.58 -5.80
N LEU A 532 24.36 15.71 -5.62
CA LEU A 532 25.30 14.59 -5.57
C LEU A 532 24.97 13.64 -4.40
N TYR A 533 24.77 14.17 -3.19
CA TYR A 533 24.38 13.42 -1.99
C TYR A 533 23.16 12.54 -2.23
N ASN A 534 22.12 13.08 -2.87
CA ASN A 534 20.91 12.32 -3.18
C ASN A 534 21.15 11.23 -4.23
N LYS A 535 21.94 11.50 -5.28
CA LYS A 535 22.27 10.50 -6.30
C LYS A 535 23.08 9.33 -5.72
N VAL A 536 24.12 9.63 -4.94
CA VAL A 536 24.98 8.63 -4.27
C VAL A 536 24.15 7.77 -3.31
N ARG A 537 23.37 8.38 -2.41
CA ARG A 537 22.48 7.66 -1.47
C ARG A 537 21.53 6.70 -2.20
N ASN A 538 20.88 7.17 -3.27
CA ASN A 538 19.89 6.38 -3.99
C ASN A 538 20.51 5.14 -4.66
N TYR A 539 21.78 5.22 -5.06
CA TYR A 539 22.50 4.08 -5.62
C TYR A 539 22.97 3.10 -4.54
N LEU A 540 23.69 3.59 -3.52
CA LEU A 540 24.31 2.75 -2.49
C LEU A 540 23.30 1.97 -1.63
N THR A 541 22.06 2.45 -1.53
CA THR A 541 21.00 1.81 -0.73
C THR A 541 20.26 0.66 -1.46
N GLN A 542 20.69 0.29 -2.67
CA GLN A 542 20.12 -0.82 -3.45
C GLN A 542 20.42 -2.20 -2.82
N LYS A 543 19.61 -3.22 -3.14
CA LYS A 543 19.75 -4.57 -2.56
C LYS A 543 20.98 -5.31 -3.13
N PRO A 544 21.68 -6.11 -2.31
CA PRO A 544 22.87 -6.85 -2.72
C PRO A 544 22.58 -8.07 -3.61
N TYR A 545 21.39 -8.68 -3.49
CA TYR A 545 20.96 -9.82 -4.31
C TYR A 545 19.87 -9.44 -5.30
N SER A 546 19.84 -10.12 -6.44
CA SER A 546 18.85 -9.92 -7.50
C SER A 546 17.92 -11.11 -7.65
N THR A 547 16.63 -10.83 -7.74
CA THR A 547 15.61 -11.80 -8.17
C THR A 547 15.26 -11.64 -9.64
N GLU A 548 15.97 -10.77 -10.37
CA GLU A 548 15.78 -10.64 -11.80
C GLU A 548 16.08 -11.97 -12.48
N LYS A 549 15.21 -12.30 -13.43
CA LYS A 549 15.26 -13.52 -14.20
C LYS A 549 14.84 -13.20 -15.62
N ILE A 550 15.41 -13.92 -16.56
CA ILE A 550 15.09 -13.80 -17.98
C ILE A 550 14.11 -14.91 -18.35
N LYS A 551 13.15 -14.61 -19.22
CA LYS A 551 12.27 -15.63 -19.81
C LYS A 551 13.05 -16.35 -20.89
N LEU A 552 13.02 -17.68 -20.87
CA LEU A 552 13.64 -18.50 -21.90
C LEU A 552 12.63 -18.86 -22.98
N ASN A 553 13.06 -18.84 -24.24
CA ASN A 553 12.23 -19.15 -25.40
C ASN A 553 12.82 -20.29 -26.23
N PHE A 554 14.10 -20.65 -26.05
CA PHE A 554 14.75 -21.71 -26.85
C PHE A 554 14.54 -21.50 -28.37
N GLU A 555 14.63 -20.24 -28.80
CA GLU A 555 14.39 -19.80 -30.19
C GLU A 555 12.97 -20.04 -30.74
N ASN A 556 12.00 -20.35 -29.87
CA ASN A 556 10.60 -20.60 -30.22
C ASN A 556 9.65 -19.59 -29.56
N SER A 557 8.90 -18.83 -30.38
CA SER A 557 7.97 -17.79 -29.91
C SER A 557 6.68 -18.34 -29.29
N THR A 558 6.39 -19.64 -29.48
CA THR A 558 5.23 -20.34 -28.91
C THR A 558 5.63 -21.40 -27.87
N LEU A 559 6.89 -21.40 -27.41
CA LEU A 559 7.36 -22.33 -26.38
C LEU A 559 6.38 -22.39 -25.20
N LEU A 560 5.96 -23.61 -24.82
CA LEU A 560 5.05 -23.85 -23.69
C LEU A 560 3.68 -23.15 -23.78
N GLY A 561 3.26 -22.71 -24.98
CA GLY A 561 1.97 -22.06 -25.21
C GLY A 561 0.77 -22.93 -24.85
N GLY A 562 0.93 -24.25 -24.89
CA GLY A 562 -0.09 -25.23 -24.52
C GLY A 562 0.42 -26.67 -24.62
N TRP A 563 -0.35 -27.61 -24.07
CA TRP A 563 0.03 -29.01 -23.93
C TRP A 563 -0.67 -29.96 -24.90
N ASP A 564 -1.56 -29.47 -25.78
CA ASP A 564 -2.30 -30.32 -26.71
C ASP A 564 -1.35 -31.14 -27.60
N LEU A 565 -1.62 -32.45 -27.71
CA LEU A 565 -0.83 -33.38 -28.52
C LEU A 565 -0.59 -32.85 -29.94
N ASN A 566 -1.60 -32.23 -30.55
CA ASN A 566 -1.53 -31.70 -31.92
C ASN A 566 -0.66 -30.44 -32.02
N LYS A 567 -0.24 -29.87 -30.87
CA LYS A 567 0.55 -28.66 -30.74
C LYS A 567 1.92 -28.88 -30.10
N GLU A 568 2.29 -30.12 -29.77
CA GLU A 568 3.62 -30.43 -29.24
C GLU A 568 4.75 -29.96 -30.18
N THR A 569 4.57 -30.08 -31.50
CA THR A 569 5.59 -29.64 -32.49
C THR A 569 5.72 -28.12 -32.56
N ASP A 570 4.63 -27.40 -32.31
CA ASP A 570 4.57 -25.94 -32.34
C ASP A 570 5.10 -25.35 -31.03
N ASN A 571 4.73 -25.94 -29.89
CA ASN A 571 5.08 -25.46 -28.56
C ASN A 571 6.36 -26.09 -28.00
N THR A 572 6.93 -27.07 -28.71
CA THR A 572 8.20 -27.75 -28.46
C THR A 572 8.40 -28.25 -27.02
N ALA A 573 7.33 -28.66 -26.34
CA ALA A 573 7.40 -29.04 -24.94
C ALA A 573 6.47 -30.21 -24.58
N ILE A 574 6.92 -31.07 -23.68
CA ILE A 574 6.19 -32.23 -23.16
C ILE A 574 6.44 -32.41 -21.65
N ILE A 575 5.55 -33.13 -20.98
CA ILE A 575 5.71 -33.54 -19.58
C ILE A 575 5.89 -35.05 -19.53
N LEU A 576 6.90 -35.52 -18.79
CA LEU A 576 7.14 -36.92 -18.50
C LEU A 576 7.01 -37.18 -17.00
N ARG A 577 6.62 -38.40 -16.63
CA ARG A 577 6.59 -38.90 -15.25
C ARG A 577 7.36 -40.22 -15.16
N LYS A 578 8.09 -40.42 -14.07
CA LYS A 578 8.79 -41.67 -13.74
C LYS A 578 9.05 -41.74 -12.25
N ASP A 579 8.77 -42.88 -11.60
CA ASP A 579 9.05 -43.12 -10.17
C ASP A 579 8.58 -41.99 -9.23
N ASN A 580 7.35 -41.48 -9.43
CA ASN A 580 6.78 -40.33 -8.71
C ASN A 580 7.51 -38.97 -8.91
N LEU A 581 8.48 -38.90 -9.82
CA LEU A 581 9.15 -37.69 -10.28
C LEU A 581 8.55 -37.21 -11.60
N TYR A 582 8.74 -35.93 -11.88
CA TYR A 582 8.18 -35.24 -13.03
C TYR A 582 9.28 -34.53 -13.78
N TYR A 583 9.18 -34.51 -15.11
CA TYR A 583 10.17 -33.92 -15.98
C TYR A 583 9.52 -33.07 -17.06
N LEU A 584 10.19 -31.98 -17.42
CA LEU A 584 9.88 -31.14 -18.56
C LEU A 584 10.87 -31.47 -19.68
N GLY A 585 10.37 -31.92 -20.82
CA GLY A 585 11.15 -32.08 -22.04
C GLY A 585 10.92 -30.90 -22.98
N ILE A 586 11.98 -30.21 -23.40
CA ILE A 586 11.93 -29.16 -24.43
C ILE A 586 12.65 -29.67 -25.67
N MET A 587 11.94 -29.78 -26.79
CA MET A 587 12.52 -30.23 -28.05
C MET A 587 13.38 -29.14 -28.68
N ASP A 588 14.51 -29.53 -29.27
CA ASP A 588 15.28 -28.62 -30.12
C ASP A 588 14.44 -28.16 -31.32
N LYS A 589 14.53 -26.88 -31.68
CA LYS A 589 13.72 -26.28 -32.74
C LYS A 589 13.86 -27.00 -34.08
N ARG A 590 15.07 -27.52 -34.39
CA ARG A 590 15.33 -28.26 -35.64
C ARG A 590 14.80 -29.70 -35.59
N HIS A 591 14.45 -30.18 -34.41
CA HIS A 591 14.02 -31.55 -34.13
C HIS A 591 12.65 -31.59 -33.44
N ASN A 592 11.79 -30.62 -33.70
CA ASN A 592 10.47 -30.49 -33.05
C ASN A 592 9.45 -31.61 -33.40
N ARG A 593 9.84 -32.59 -34.23
CA ARG A 593 8.99 -33.70 -34.67
C ARG A 593 9.37 -35.05 -34.06
N ILE A 594 10.37 -35.10 -33.17
CA ILE A 594 10.91 -36.35 -32.59
C ILE A 594 9.86 -37.20 -31.86
N PHE A 595 8.77 -36.61 -31.37
CA PHE A 595 7.67 -37.32 -30.69
C PHE A 595 6.46 -37.64 -31.58
N ARG A 596 6.53 -37.45 -32.91
CA ARG A 596 5.43 -37.85 -33.81
C ARG A 596 5.26 -39.36 -33.90
N ASN A 597 6.38 -40.10 -33.94
CA ASN A 597 6.42 -41.55 -34.06
C ASN A 597 7.23 -42.13 -32.89
N VAL A 598 6.61 -42.15 -31.70
CA VAL A 598 7.27 -42.71 -30.51
C VAL A 598 7.26 -44.23 -30.60
N PRO A 599 8.43 -44.91 -30.48
CA PRO A 599 8.49 -46.36 -30.43
C PRO A 599 7.60 -46.91 -29.30
N LYS A 600 6.86 -47.99 -29.55
CA LYS A 600 6.14 -48.69 -28.48
C LYS A 600 7.16 -49.34 -27.55
N ALA A 601 7.09 -49.01 -26.26
CA ALA A 601 7.92 -49.65 -25.24
C ALA A 601 7.33 -51.02 -24.83
N ASP A 602 8.21 -52.00 -24.57
CA ASP A 602 7.79 -53.30 -24.04
C ASP A 602 7.47 -53.20 -22.54
N LYS A 603 6.46 -53.95 -22.07
CA LYS A 603 5.98 -53.90 -20.66
C LYS A 603 7.03 -54.29 -19.61
N LYS A 604 8.20 -54.78 -20.01
CA LYS A 604 9.30 -55.21 -19.12
C LYS A 604 10.38 -54.14 -18.92
N ASP A 605 10.37 -53.06 -19.70
CA ASP A 605 11.40 -52.03 -19.64
C ASP A 605 11.09 -50.98 -18.56
N PHE A 606 12.13 -50.45 -17.91
CA PHE A 606 12.01 -49.19 -17.19
C PHE A 606 11.64 -48.09 -18.21
N CYS A 607 10.52 -47.40 -17.94
CA CYS A 607 9.93 -46.47 -18.91
C CYS A 607 9.57 -45.13 -18.25
N TYR A 608 9.65 -44.08 -19.04
CA TYR A 608 8.93 -42.83 -18.78
C TYR A 608 7.47 -42.95 -19.21
N GLU A 609 6.59 -42.26 -18.50
CA GLU A 609 5.21 -42.02 -18.92
C GLU A 609 5.11 -40.62 -19.53
N LYS A 610 4.94 -40.54 -20.85
CA LYS A 610 4.68 -39.28 -21.56
C LYS A 610 3.23 -38.87 -21.40
N MET A 611 2.99 -37.65 -20.94
CA MET A 611 1.66 -37.07 -20.88
C MET A 611 1.08 -36.88 -22.30
N VAL A 612 -0.13 -37.39 -22.53
CA VAL A 612 -0.94 -37.13 -23.71
C VAL A 612 -2.12 -36.26 -23.28
N TYR A 613 -2.08 -34.99 -23.64
CA TYR A 613 -3.06 -33.98 -23.27
C TYR A 613 -3.89 -33.58 -24.49
N LYS A 614 -5.22 -33.51 -24.35
CA LYS A 614 -6.14 -33.03 -25.37
C LYS A 614 -7.07 -31.98 -24.79
N LEU A 615 -7.27 -30.89 -25.52
CA LEU A 615 -8.15 -29.77 -25.12
C LEU A 615 -8.93 -29.23 -26.31
N LEU A 616 -10.23 -29.02 -26.11
CA LEU A 616 -11.07 -28.17 -26.95
C LEU A 616 -11.21 -26.80 -26.25
N PRO A 617 -10.41 -25.79 -26.63
CA PRO A 617 -10.40 -24.52 -25.90
C PRO A 617 -11.55 -23.62 -26.35
N GLY A 618 -12.37 -23.11 -25.42
CA GLY A 618 -13.35 -22.05 -25.71
C GLY A 618 -14.38 -22.44 -26.77
N ALA A 619 -15.34 -23.28 -26.38
CA ALA A 619 -16.30 -23.90 -27.31
C ALA A 619 -17.09 -22.86 -28.12
N ASN A 620 -17.48 -21.75 -27.47
CA ASN A 620 -18.23 -20.66 -28.09
C ASN A 620 -17.51 -19.98 -29.26
N LYS A 621 -16.18 -20.05 -29.34
CA LYS A 621 -15.38 -19.50 -30.45
C LYS A 621 -14.89 -20.59 -31.38
N MET A 622 -14.46 -21.73 -30.85
CA MET A 622 -13.83 -22.77 -31.65
C MET A 622 -14.82 -23.58 -32.47
N LEU A 623 -16.00 -23.90 -31.95
CA LEU A 623 -17.00 -24.65 -32.72
C LEU A 623 -17.43 -23.88 -33.98
N PRO A 624 -17.85 -22.59 -33.89
CA PRO A 624 -18.20 -21.85 -35.11
C PRO A 624 -16.99 -21.64 -36.03
N LYS A 625 -15.82 -21.33 -35.46
CA LYS A 625 -14.60 -21.09 -36.25
C LYS A 625 -14.20 -22.30 -37.10
N VAL A 626 -14.34 -23.51 -36.57
CA VAL A 626 -13.96 -24.74 -37.28
C VAL A 626 -15.07 -25.18 -38.22
N PHE A 627 -16.30 -25.32 -37.72
CA PHE A 627 -17.40 -25.90 -38.49
C PHE A 627 -17.96 -24.97 -39.58
N PHE A 628 -17.79 -23.65 -39.43
CA PHE A 628 -18.15 -22.68 -40.46
C PHE A 628 -16.95 -22.14 -41.26
N SER A 629 -15.77 -22.75 -41.10
CA SER A 629 -14.60 -22.34 -41.90
C SER A 629 -14.81 -22.67 -43.38
N GLN A 630 -14.40 -21.78 -44.27
CA GLN A 630 -14.48 -22.00 -45.72
C GLN A 630 -13.80 -23.32 -46.15
N SER A 631 -12.70 -23.68 -45.49
CA SER A 631 -11.94 -24.90 -45.80
C SER A 631 -12.63 -26.20 -45.36
N ARG A 632 -13.64 -26.16 -44.47
CA ARG A 632 -14.31 -27.36 -43.93
C ARG A 632 -15.84 -27.28 -43.99
N ILE A 633 -16.42 -26.20 -44.53
CA ILE A 633 -17.88 -26.02 -44.61
C ILE A 633 -18.55 -27.16 -45.38
N GLN A 634 -17.88 -27.71 -46.39
CA GLN A 634 -18.35 -28.85 -47.17
C GLN A 634 -18.24 -30.19 -46.43
N GLU A 635 -17.34 -30.31 -45.45
CA GLU A 635 -17.19 -31.51 -44.62
C GLU A 635 -18.34 -31.64 -43.61
N PHE A 636 -18.74 -30.51 -43.00
CA PHE A 636 -19.78 -30.48 -41.98
C PHE A 636 -21.18 -30.19 -42.53
N THR A 637 -21.29 -29.64 -43.74
CA THR A 637 -22.56 -29.42 -44.48
C THR A 637 -23.66 -28.74 -43.67
N PRO A 638 -23.45 -27.53 -43.09
CA PRO A 638 -24.54 -26.79 -42.45
C PRO A 638 -25.59 -26.36 -43.48
N SER A 639 -26.87 -26.36 -43.08
CA SER A 639 -27.94 -25.88 -43.96
C SER A 639 -27.86 -24.36 -44.18
N ALA A 640 -28.25 -23.89 -45.37
CA ALA A 640 -28.28 -22.46 -45.70
C ALA A 640 -29.11 -21.65 -44.68
N LYS A 641 -30.23 -22.21 -44.22
CA LYS A 641 -31.09 -21.62 -43.19
C LYS A 641 -30.37 -21.45 -41.84
N LEU A 642 -29.54 -22.43 -41.46
CA LEU A 642 -28.75 -22.36 -40.22
C LEU A 642 -27.68 -21.26 -40.29
N LEU A 643 -27.00 -21.12 -41.43
CA LEU A 643 -26.01 -20.06 -41.65
C LEU A 643 -26.66 -18.66 -41.64
N GLU A 644 -27.81 -18.51 -42.30
CA GLU A 644 -28.61 -17.27 -42.26
C GLU A 644 -28.98 -16.90 -40.82
N ASN A 645 -29.52 -17.85 -40.06
CA ASN A 645 -29.89 -17.65 -38.66
C ASN A 645 -28.69 -17.32 -37.75
N TYR A 646 -27.52 -17.89 -38.05
CA TYR A 646 -26.27 -17.60 -37.34
C TYR A 646 -25.76 -16.19 -37.63
N ALA A 647 -25.76 -15.78 -38.91
CA ALA A 647 -25.38 -14.43 -39.34
C ALA A 647 -26.30 -13.34 -38.74
N ASN A 648 -27.60 -13.64 -38.63
CA ASN A 648 -28.60 -12.76 -38.01
C ASN A 648 -28.55 -12.79 -36.47
N GLU A 649 -27.63 -13.54 -35.87
CA GLU A 649 -27.41 -13.65 -34.43
C GLU A 649 -28.63 -14.10 -33.59
N THR A 650 -29.64 -14.70 -34.22
CA THR A 650 -30.91 -15.14 -33.57
C THR A 650 -30.72 -16.23 -32.51
N HIS A 651 -29.54 -16.84 -32.46
CA HIS A 651 -29.15 -17.82 -31.44
C HIS A 651 -28.58 -17.17 -30.16
N LYS A 652 -28.21 -15.87 -30.20
CA LYS A 652 -27.68 -15.14 -29.04
C LYS A 652 -28.82 -14.58 -28.21
N LYS A 653 -28.64 -14.53 -26.89
CA LYS A 653 -29.59 -13.86 -25.99
C LYS A 653 -29.72 -12.37 -26.35
N GLY A 654 -30.95 -11.91 -26.53
CA GLY A 654 -31.29 -10.54 -26.89
C GLY A 654 -32.73 -10.46 -27.44
N ASP A 655 -33.12 -9.30 -27.94
CA ASP A 655 -34.49 -9.04 -28.42
C ASP A 655 -34.90 -9.95 -29.59
N ASN A 656 -33.93 -10.44 -30.37
CA ASN A 656 -34.13 -11.33 -31.52
C ASN A 656 -33.85 -12.82 -31.19
N PHE A 657 -33.78 -13.20 -29.91
CA PHE A 657 -33.47 -14.57 -29.52
C PHE A 657 -34.59 -15.55 -29.91
N ASN A 658 -34.21 -16.62 -30.61
CA ASN A 658 -35.11 -17.70 -31.01
C ASN A 658 -34.58 -19.04 -30.50
N LEU A 659 -35.32 -19.64 -29.57
CA LEU A 659 -34.93 -20.89 -28.91
C LEU A 659 -34.81 -22.07 -29.90
N ASN A 660 -35.69 -22.16 -30.90
CA ASN A 660 -35.62 -23.22 -31.91
C ASN A 660 -34.37 -23.07 -32.80
N HIS A 661 -34.00 -21.84 -33.16
CA HIS A 661 -32.75 -21.58 -33.90
C HIS A 661 -31.52 -21.96 -33.06
N CYS A 662 -31.55 -21.67 -31.76
CA CYS A 662 -30.53 -22.11 -30.81
C CYS A 662 -30.43 -23.63 -30.74
N HIS A 663 -31.54 -24.34 -30.56
CA HIS A 663 -31.58 -25.82 -30.51
C HIS A 663 -31.05 -26.46 -31.79
N LYS A 664 -31.48 -25.98 -32.97
CA LYS A 664 -30.96 -26.46 -34.26
C LYS A 664 -29.45 -26.27 -34.40
N LEU A 665 -28.92 -25.16 -33.88
CA LEU A 665 -27.48 -24.91 -33.88
C LEU A 665 -26.74 -25.86 -32.94
N ILE A 666 -27.31 -26.16 -31.76
CA ILE A 666 -26.76 -27.14 -30.82
C ILE A 666 -26.72 -28.54 -31.46
N ASP A 667 -27.81 -28.99 -32.08
CA ASP A 667 -27.86 -30.29 -32.75
C ASP A 667 -26.80 -30.39 -33.85
N PHE A 668 -26.68 -29.35 -34.70
CA PHE A 668 -25.63 -29.28 -35.70
C PHE A 668 -24.23 -29.38 -35.09
N PHE A 669 -23.97 -28.70 -33.96
CA PHE A 669 -22.68 -28.80 -33.28
C PHE A 669 -22.42 -30.18 -32.67
N LYS A 670 -23.42 -30.84 -32.08
CA LYS A 670 -23.29 -32.21 -31.57
C LYS A 670 -22.91 -33.19 -32.69
N ASP A 671 -23.63 -33.13 -33.82
CA ASP A 671 -23.35 -33.96 -34.99
C ASP A 671 -21.96 -33.68 -35.56
N SER A 672 -21.58 -32.41 -35.64
CA SER A 672 -20.27 -32.01 -36.16
C SER A 672 -19.12 -32.43 -35.24
N ILE A 673 -19.31 -32.41 -33.92
CA ILE A 673 -18.34 -32.92 -32.94
C ILE A 673 -18.11 -34.43 -33.13
N ASN A 674 -19.18 -35.20 -33.33
CA ASN A 674 -19.08 -36.66 -33.58
C ASN A 674 -18.42 -36.99 -34.93
N LYS A 675 -18.56 -36.11 -35.94
CA LYS A 675 -17.87 -36.24 -37.23
C LYS A 675 -16.38 -35.86 -37.15
N HIS A 676 -16.01 -34.91 -36.30
CA HIS A 676 -14.66 -34.37 -36.25
C HIS A 676 -13.63 -35.44 -35.81
N GLU A 677 -12.57 -35.62 -36.59
CA GLU A 677 -11.53 -36.64 -36.40
C GLU A 677 -10.92 -36.70 -34.99
N ASP A 678 -10.58 -35.55 -34.41
CA ASP A 678 -10.05 -35.44 -33.05
C ASP A 678 -11.13 -35.41 -31.95
N TRP A 679 -12.15 -34.56 -32.12
CA TRP A 679 -13.06 -34.22 -31.02
C TRP A 679 -14.05 -35.33 -30.68
N LYS A 680 -14.32 -36.27 -31.59
CA LYS A 680 -15.10 -37.47 -31.29
C LYS A 680 -14.49 -38.35 -30.19
N ASN A 681 -13.17 -38.25 -29.96
CA ASN A 681 -12.44 -39.09 -29.00
C ASN A 681 -12.48 -38.57 -27.54
N PHE A 682 -13.23 -37.49 -27.28
CA PHE A 682 -13.51 -36.99 -25.92
C PHE A 682 -14.68 -37.71 -25.25
N ASP A 683 -15.38 -38.61 -25.96
CA ASP A 683 -16.49 -39.41 -25.41
C ASP A 683 -17.62 -38.54 -24.81
N PHE A 684 -17.99 -37.45 -25.51
CA PHE A 684 -18.99 -36.48 -25.04
C PHE A 684 -20.34 -37.12 -24.72
N ARG A 685 -20.89 -36.76 -23.57
CA ARG A 685 -22.24 -37.09 -23.09
C ARG A 685 -23.01 -35.79 -22.92
N PHE A 686 -23.79 -35.42 -23.92
CA PHE A 686 -24.58 -34.20 -23.88
C PHE A 686 -25.99 -34.44 -23.31
N SER A 687 -26.51 -33.44 -22.61
CA SER A 687 -27.93 -33.40 -22.24
C SER A 687 -28.83 -33.37 -23.48
N ALA A 688 -30.10 -33.75 -23.33
CA ALA A 688 -31.08 -33.65 -24.41
C ALA A 688 -31.20 -32.19 -24.87
N THR A 689 -31.22 -31.93 -26.18
CA THR A 689 -31.15 -30.55 -26.69
C THR A 689 -32.30 -29.66 -26.19
N SER A 690 -33.46 -30.26 -25.95
CA SER A 690 -34.64 -29.60 -25.39
C SER A 690 -34.43 -29.01 -23.98
N THR A 691 -33.43 -29.47 -23.21
CA THR A 691 -33.17 -28.97 -21.84
C THR A 691 -32.35 -27.70 -21.81
N TYR A 692 -31.68 -27.31 -22.91
CA TYR A 692 -30.89 -26.09 -22.95
C TYR A 692 -31.80 -24.87 -23.12
N ALA A 693 -31.75 -23.94 -22.16
CA ALA A 693 -32.43 -22.65 -22.27
C ALA A 693 -31.74 -21.72 -23.30
N ASP A 694 -30.45 -21.94 -23.55
CA ASP A 694 -29.60 -21.17 -24.46
C ASP A 694 -28.28 -21.91 -24.73
N LEU A 695 -27.41 -21.33 -25.56
CA LEU A 695 -26.12 -21.93 -25.94
C LEU A 695 -25.09 -22.07 -24.81
N SER A 696 -25.18 -21.29 -23.73
CA SER A 696 -24.17 -21.31 -22.66
C SER A 696 -24.12 -22.65 -21.95
N GLY A 697 -25.28 -23.26 -21.67
CA GLY A 697 -25.35 -24.59 -21.06
C GLY A 697 -24.66 -25.66 -21.93
N PHE A 698 -24.92 -25.64 -23.24
CA PHE A 698 -24.24 -26.53 -24.18
C PHE A 698 -22.73 -26.29 -24.24
N TYR A 699 -22.30 -25.03 -24.36
CA TYR A 699 -20.87 -24.71 -24.39
C TYR A 699 -20.15 -25.10 -23.09
N HIS A 700 -20.79 -24.98 -21.93
CA HIS A 700 -20.22 -25.44 -20.66
C HIS A 700 -20.03 -26.96 -20.64
N GLU A 701 -21.01 -27.74 -21.12
CA GLU A 701 -20.85 -29.19 -21.24
C GLU A 701 -19.70 -29.57 -22.18
N VAL A 702 -19.56 -28.88 -23.32
CA VAL A 702 -18.43 -29.08 -24.25
C VAL A 702 -17.11 -28.73 -23.57
N GLU A 703 -17.02 -27.64 -22.82
CA GLU A 703 -15.78 -27.22 -22.15
C GLU A 703 -15.40 -28.15 -20.99
N HIS A 704 -16.37 -28.61 -20.20
CA HIS A 704 -16.15 -29.51 -19.07
C HIS A 704 -15.69 -30.92 -19.49
N GLN A 705 -16.11 -31.37 -20.67
CA GLN A 705 -15.79 -32.69 -21.22
C GLN A 705 -14.65 -32.65 -22.25
N GLY A 706 -14.42 -31.50 -22.88
CA GLY A 706 -13.37 -31.27 -23.88
C GLY A 706 -11.95 -31.14 -23.30
N TYR A 707 -11.65 -31.85 -22.21
CA TYR A 707 -10.33 -31.90 -21.58
C TYR A 707 -10.02 -33.33 -21.13
N LYS A 708 -8.90 -33.88 -21.60
CA LYS A 708 -8.48 -35.25 -21.29
C LYS A 708 -6.96 -35.31 -21.13
N ILE A 709 -6.49 -35.99 -20.07
CA ILE A 709 -5.08 -36.35 -19.89
C ILE A 709 -5.00 -37.87 -19.80
N SER A 710 -4.05 -38.44 -20.52
CA SER A 710 -3.67 -39.85 -20.46
C SER A 710 -2.14 -39.97 -20.52
N PHE A 711 -1.60 -41.18 -20.41
CA PHE A 711 -0.17 -41.42 -20.44
C PHE A 711 0.20 -42.51 -21.45
N GLN A 712 1.29 -42.29 -22.16
CA GLN A 712 1.89 -43.25 -23.09
C GLN A 712 3.28 -43.65 -22.57
N SER A 713 3.55 -44.95 -22.45
CA SER A 713 4.86 -45.46 -22.05
C SER A 713 5.90 -45.22 -23.15
N VAL A 714 7.09 -44.78 -22.76
CA VAL A 714 8.25 -44.49 -23.62
C VAL A 714 9.50 -45.07 -22.96
N ALA A 715 10.30 -45.81 -23.74
CA ALA A 715 11.52 -46.43 -23.24
C ALA A 715 12.53 -45.38 -22.73
N ASP A 716 13.22 -45.68 -21.64
CA ASP A 716 14.27 -44.83 -21.08
C ASP A 716 15.36 -44.51 -22.10
N SER A 717 15.87 -45.54 -22.79
CA SER A 717 16.92 -45.43 -23.80
C SER A 717 16.58 -44.41 -24.89
N PHE A 718 15.32 -44.39 -25.36
CA PHE A 718 14.88 -43.42 -26.36
C PHE A 718 14.98 -41.98 -25.85
N ILE A 719 14.59 -41.72 -24.60
CA ILE A 719 14.70 -40.38 -24.00
C ILE A 719 16.17 -40.01 -23.79
N ASP A 720 16.97 -40.93 -23.26
CA ASP A 720 18.37 -40.72 -22.97
C ASP A 720 19.18 -40.44 -24.24
N ASP A 721 18.92 -41.17 -25.33
CA ASP A 721 19.53 -40.94 -26.64
C ASP A 721 19.23 -39.53 -27.16
N LEU A 722 17.96 -39.11 -27.10
CA LEU A 722 17.57 -37.76 -27.53
C LEU A 722 18.25 -36.66 -26.70
N VAL A 723 18.48 -36.88 -25.41
CA VAL A 723 19.22 -35.96 -24.53
C VAL A 723 20.71 -35.97 -24.87
N ASN A 724 21.30 -37.14 -25.08
CA ASN A 724 22.71 -37.31 -25.41
C ASN A 724 23.09 -36.75 -26.79
N GLU A 725 22.15 -36.73 -27.73
CA GLU A 725 22.27 -36.13 -29.06
C GLU A 725 21.91 -34.63 -29.09
N GLY A 726 21.42 -34.07 -27.99
CA GLY A 726 21.02 -32.66 -27.90
C GLY A 726 19.77 -32.33 -28.73
N LYS A 727 18.92 -33.34 -29.01
CA LYS A 727 17.61 -33.19 -29.66
C LYS A 727 16.51 -32.88 -28.65
N LEU A 728 16.70 -33.27 -27.38
CA LEU A 728 15.80 -33.00 -26.26
C LEU A 728 16.57 -32.40 -25.08
N TYR A 729 16.07 -31.28 -24.54
CA TYR A 729 16.53 -30.72 -23.26
C TYR A 729 15.60 -31.22 -22.16
N LEU A 730 16.12 -32.06 -21.26
CA LEU A 730 15.34 -32.68 -20.20
C LEU A 730 15.64 -32.03 -18.85
N PHE A 731 14.59 -31.62 -18.15
CA PHE A 731 14.69 -31.03 -16.82
C PHE A 731 13.81 -31.76 -15.82
N GLN A 732 14.33 -32.10 -14.65
CA GLN A 732 13.49 -32.53 -13.54
C GLN A 732 12.74 -31.33 -12.96
N ILE A 733 11.41 -31.46 -12.84
CA ILE A 733 10.55 -30.49 -12.16
C ILE A 733 10.68 -30.72 -10.66
N TYR A 734 11.30 -29.79 -9.96
CA TYR A 734 11.77 -30.00 -8.59
C TYR A 734 11.30 -28.94 -7.60
N ASN A 735 11.02 -29.38 -6.39
CA ASN A 735 11.04 -28.58 -5.17
C ASN A 735 11.49 -29.50 -4.02
N LYS A 736 11.70 -28.93 -2.83
CA LYS A 736 12.24 -29.68 -1.67
C LYS A 736 11.43 -30.94 -1.30
N ASP A 737 10.15 -31.01 -1.63
CA ASP A 737 9.28 -32.15 -1.28
C ASP A 737 9.56 -33.38 -2.14
N PHE A 738 10.24 -33.21 -3.28
CA PHE A 738 10.72 -34.30 -4.15
C PHE A 738 12.14 -34.76 -3.80
N SER A 739 12.75 -34.18 -2.76
CA SER A 739 14.02 -34.68 -2.23
C SER A 739 13.82 -36.09 -1.66
N PRO A 740 14.75 -37.03 -1.88
CA PRO A 740 14.72 -38.34 -1.21
C PRO A 740 14.81 -38.20 0.33
N PHE A 741 15.31 -37.07 0.83
CA PHE A 741 15.40 -36.78 2.26
C PHE A 741 14.16 -36.08 2.84
N SER A 742 13.14 -35.80 2.02
CA SER A 742 11.92 -35.15 2.47
C SER A 742 11.07 -36.11 3.31
N LYS A 743 10.87 -35.78 4.60
CA LYS A 743 10.05 -36.57 5.55
C LYS A 743 8.78 -35.84 6.03
N GLY A 744 8.65 -34.56 5.68
CA GLY A 744 7.57 -33.71 6.18
C GLY A 744 6.31 -33.77 5.31
N LYS A 745 5.20 -33.21 5.82
CA LYS A 745 3.98 -33.00 5.02
C LYS A 745 4.30 -32.08 3.83
N PRO A 746 3.95 -32.46 2.58
CA PRO A 746 4.24 -31.65 1.41
C PRO A 746 3.65 -30.24 1.50
N ASN A 747 4.23 -29.34 0.71
CA ASN A 747 3.65 -28.03 0.46
C ASN A 747 2.31 -28.20 -0.27
N LEU A 748 1.36 -27.29 -0.01
CA LEU A 748 0.05 -27.34 -0.64
C LEU A 748 0.12 -27.31 -2.17
N HIS A 749 1.07 -26.55 -2.73
CA HIS A 749 1.31 -26.50 -4.18
C HIS A 749 1.87 -27.81 -4.76
N THR A 750 2.59 -28.61 -3.97
CA THR A 750 3.03 -29.95 -4.37
C THR A 750 1.84 -30.91 -4.42
N LEU A 751 0.92 -30.79 -3.46
CA LEU A 751 -0.33 -31.56 -3.47
C LEU A 751 -1.18 -31.22 -4.70
N TYR A 752 -1.32 -29.92 -5.03
CA TYR A 752 -2.03 -29.50 -6.25
C TYR A 752 -1.39 -30.05 -7.52
N TRP A 753 -0.05 -30.03 -7.60
CA TRP A 753 0.67 -30.60 -8.74
C TRP A 753 0.40 -32.09 -8.92
N LYS A 754 0.50 -32.87 -7.84
CA LYS A 754 0.22 -34.31 -7.88
C LYS A 754 -1.24 -34.58 -8.28
N MET A 755 -2.18 -33.78 -7.76
CA MET A 755 -3.61 -33.94 -8.03
C MET A 755 -3.99 -33.75 -9.50
N LEU A 756 -3.21 -32.99 -10.30
CA LEU A 756 -3.43 -32.86 -11.74
C LEU A 756 -3.41 -34.21 -12.47
N PHE A 757 -2.65 -35.17 -11.94
CA PHE A 757 -2.38 -36.48 -12.57
C PHE A 757 -2.92 -37.65 -11.73
N ASP A 758 -3.66 -37.37 -10.65
CA ASP A 758 -4.28 -38.37 -9.80
C ASP A 758 -5.49 -38.97 -10.51
N GLU A 759 -5.67 -40.29 -10.43
CA GLU A 759 -6.76 -41.00 -11.11
C GLU A 759 -8.14 -40.50 -10.67
N ASN A 760 -8.32 -40.11 -9.41
CA ASN A 760 -9.60 -39.60 -8.93
C ASN A 760 -9.94 -38.26 -9.58
N ASN A 761 -8.95 -37.40 -9.75
CA ASN A 761 -9.12 -36.14 -10.49
C ASN A 761 -9.35 -36.38 -11.98
N LEU A 762 -8.66 -37.34 -12.61
CA LEU A 762 -8.83 -37.60 -14.04
C LEU A 762 -10.20 -38.20 -14.38
N LYS A 763 -10.85 -38.91 -13.44
CA LYS A 763 -12.23 -39.39 -13.58
C LYS A 763 -13.25 -38.25 -13.54
N ASP A 764 -13.08 -37.31 -12.61
CA ASP A 764 -13.92 -36.12 -12.51
C ASP A 764 -13.07 -34.87 -12.21
N VAL A 765 -12.76 -34.12 -13.27
CA VAL A 765 -11.72 -33.08 -13.26
C VAL A 765 -12.12 -31.89 -12.40
N VAL A 766 -11.50 -31.81 -11.22
CA VAL A 766 -11.52 -30.63 -10.34
C VAL A 766 -10.30 -29.74 -10.63
N TYR A 767 -9.14 -30.35 -10.84
CA TYR A 767 -7.85 -29.70 -11.13
C TYR A 767 -7.50 -29.86 -12.61
N LYS A 768 -7.52 -28.75 -13.33
CA LYS A 768 -7.14 -28.66 -14.73
C LYS A 768 -5.76 -28.03 -14.89
N LEU A 769 -4.91 -28.68 -15.68
CA LEU A 769 -3.66 -28.11 -16.15
C LEU A 769 -3.94 -27.09 -17.26
N ASN A 770 -3.33 -25.91 -17.19
CA ASN A 770 -3.48 -24.89 -18.23
C ASN A 770 -2.20 -24.78 -19.09
N GLY A 771 -2.35 -24.24 -20.30
CA GLY A 771 -1.25 -23.83 -21.17
C GLY A 771 -0.56 -22.55 -20.69
N GLU A 772 0.16 -21.86 -21.57
CA GLU A 772 0.87 -20.62 -21.25
C GLU A 772 1.84 -20.74 -20.06
N ALA A 773 2.52 -21.89 -19.96
CA ALA A 773 3.56 -22.07 -18.96
C ALA A 773 4.82 -21.30 -19.38
N GLU A 774 5.68 -20.97 -18.42
CA GLU A 774 6.88 -20.17 -18.67
C GLU A 774 8.10 -20.76 -17.97
N VAL A 775 9.23 -20.73 -18.66
CA VAL A 775 10.54 -21.07 -18.11
C VAL A 775 11.40 -19.83 -17.99
N PHE A 776 12.20 -19.79 -16.92
CA PHE A 776 13.08 -18.67 -16.63
C PHE A 776 14.46 -19.13 -16.25
N TYR A 777 15.47 -18.31 -16.56
CA TYR A 777 16.82 -18.44 -16.03
C TYR A 777 17.09 -17.30 -15.06
N ARG A 778 17.59 -17.64 -13.87
CA ARG A 778 17.98 -16.67 -12.85
C ARG A 778 19.44 -16.90 -12.49
N LYS A 779 20.30 -16.03 -13.01
CA LYS A 779 21.74 -15.99 -12.72
C LYS A 779 21.99 -15.81 -11.22
N LYS A 780 23.09 -16.37 -10.72
CA LYS A 780 23.58 -16.17 -9.35
C LYS A 780 23.80 -14.68 -9.12
N SER A 781 23.48 -14.22 -7.92
CA SER A 781 23.65 -12.82 -7.53
C SER A 781 24.44 -12.64 -6.24
N ILE A 782 24.84 -13.73 -5.60
CA ILE A 782 25.70 -13.73 -4.43
C ILE A 782 26.93 -14.58 -4.74
N ALA A 783 28.13 -14.00 -4.65
CA ALA A 783 29.37 -14.78 -4.72
C ALA A 783 29.52 -15.63 -3.45
N GLU A 784 30.10 -16.82 -3.57
CA GLU A 784 30.25 -17.75 -2.43
C GLU A 784 31.10 -17.15 -1.30
N LYS A 785 32.15 -16.39 -1.62
CA LYS A 785 32.95 -15.63 -0.64
C LYS A 785 32.15 -14.58 0.15
N ASN A 786 31.01 -14.14 -0.39
CA ASN A 786 30.19 -13.06 0.18
C ASN A 786 28.97 -13.58 0.94
N THR A 787 28.88 -14.89 1.20
CA THR A 787 27.80 -15.48 2.00
C THR A 787 28.32 -16.12 3.29
N THR A 788 27.45 -16.22 4.29
CA THR A 788 27.75 -16.91 5.54
C THR A 788 27.66 -18.42 5.33
N ILE A 789 28.72 -19.14 5.68
CA ILE A 789 28.79 -20.60 5.63
C ILE A 789 29.04 -21.10 7.06
N HIS A 790 28.11 -21.90 7.58
CA HIS A 790 28.37 -22.70 8.78
C HIS A 790 28.96 -24.04 8.32
N LYS A 791 30.19 -24.37 8.76
CA LYS A 791 30.92 -25.52 8.24
C LYS A 791 30.39 -26.83 8.81
N ALA A 792 30.57 -27.89 8.03
CA ALA A 792 30.30 -29.25 8.48
C ALA A 792 31.01 -29.54 9.82
N ASN A 793 30.30 -30.25 10.70
CA ASN A 793 30.74 -30.67 12.04
C ASN A 793 30.95 -29.52 13.05
N GLU A 794 30.69 -28.27 12.68
CA GLU A 794 30.65 -27.16 13.63
C GLU A 794 29.27 -27.03 14.29
N SER A 795 29.27 -26.64 15.57
CA SER A 795 28.03 -26.41 16.32
C SER A 795 27.43 -25.05 15.99
N ILE A 796 26.14 -25.02 15.63
CA ILE A 796 25.38 -23.79 15.32
C ILE A 796 24.40 -23.51 16.44
N ILE A 797 24.40 -22.29 16.98
CA ILE A 797 23.46 -21.86 18.02
C ILE A 797 22.04 -21.78 17.44
N ASN A 798 21.09 -22.46 18.10
CA ASN A 798 19.68 -22.39 17.75
C ASN A 798 19.09 -21.06 18.25
N LYS A 799 18.39 -20.33 17.36
CA LYS A 799 17.89 -18.97 17.63
C LYS A 799 16.61 -18.90 18.46
N ASN A 800 15.88 -19.99 18.59
CA ASN A 800 14.67 -20.05 19.41
C ASN A 800 15.09 -20.29 20.86
N PRO A 801 14.88 -19.34 21.79
CA PRO A 801 15.25 -19.52 23.20
C PRO A 801 14.48 -20.65 23.87
N ASP A 802 13.28 -20.98 23.38
CA ASP A 802 12.43 -22.05 23.90
C ASP A 802 12.80 -23.43 23.31
N ASN A 803 13.83 -23.53 22.46
CA ASN A 803 14.24 -24.81 21.89
C ASN A 803 15.03 -25.61 22.94
N PRO A 804 14.59 -26.83 23.32
CA PRO A 804 15.30 -27.65 24.30
C PRO A 804 16.73 -28.00 23.85
N LYS A 805 17.00 -27.96 22.54
CA LYS A 805 18.35 -28.13 21.98
C LYS A 805 18.97 -26.75 21.76
N ALA A 806 20.03 -26.41 22.51
CA ALA A 806 20.71 -25.11 22.40
C ALA A 806 21.55 -24.97 21.12
N THR A 807 22.17 -26.06 20.66
CA THR A 807 23.03 -26.07 19.46
C THR A 807 22.72 -27.25 18.54
N SER A 808 22.94 -27.09 17.24
CA SER A 808 22.78 -28.15 16.24
C SER A 808 24.08 -28.33 15.45
N THR A 809 24.46 -29.58 15.20
CA THR A 809 25.65 -29.94 14.41
C THR A 809 25.21 -30.76 13.20
N PHE A 810 25.79 -30.48 12.03
CA PHE A 810 25.45 -31.13 10.77
C PHE A 810 26.72 -31.61 10.09
N ASN A 811 26.70 -32.78 9.45
CA ASN A 811 27.85 -33.33 8.72
C ASN A 811 28.04 -32.75 7.31
N TYR A 812 27.45 -31.58 7.04
CA TYR A 812 27.52 -30.86 5.77
C TYR A 812 27.44 -29.35 6.01
N ASP A 813 27.97 -28.56 5.08
CA ASP A 813 27.92 -27.09 5.14
C ASP A 813 26.49 -26.56 5.01
N ILE A 814 26.14 -25.58 5.86
CA ILE A 814 24.91 -24.80 5.74
C ILE A 814 25.25 -23.42 5.19
N VAL A 815 24.94 -23.23 3.91
CA VAL A 815 25.22 -22.00 3.17
C VAL A 815 23.99 -21.09 3.21
N LYS A 816 24.12 -19.91 3.83
CA LYS A 816 23.06 -18.89 3.84
C LYS A 816 22.73 -18.50 2.40
N ASP A 817 21.44 -18.46 2.09
CA ASP A 817 20.94 -18.08 0.76
C ASP A 817 21.57 -18.84 -0.42
N LYS A 818 22.03 -20.10 -0.21
CA LYS A 818 22.61 -21.00 -1.22
C LYS A 818 21.90 -20.95 -2.57
N ARG A 819 20.57 -20.86 -2.54
CA ARG A 819 19.75 -20.77 -3.75
C ARG A 819 20.06 -19.56 -4.63
N TYR A 820 20.80 -18.55 -4.20
CA TYR A 820 21.22 -17.37 -4.98
C TYR A 820 22.73 -17.36 -5.29
N THR A 821 23.49 -18.32 -4.76
CA THR A 821 24.91 -18.52 -5.10
C THR A 821 25.12 -19.37 -6.35
N ILE A 822 24.04 -19.98 -6.85
CA ILE A 822 24.01 -20.81 -8.05
C ILE A 822 22.96 -20.31 -9.04
N ASP A 823 23.27 -20.48 -10.32
CA ASP A 823 22.33 -20.26 -11.41
C ASP A 823 21.18 -21.27 -11.30
N LYS A 824 19.95 -20.84 -11.60
CA LYS A 824 18.77 -21.72 -11.53
C LYS A 824 17.85 -21.52 -12.71
N PHE A 825 17.33 -22.63 -13.23
CA PHE A 825 16.17 -22.65 -14.10
C PHE A 825 14.90 -22.75 -13.25
N GLN A 826 13.84 -22.06 -13.66
CA GLN A 826 12.57 -22.02 -12.95
C GLN A 826 11.43 -22.29 -13.91
N PHE A 827 10.41 -22.99 -13.44
CA PHE A 827 9.21 -23.31 -14.19
C PHE A 827 7.97 -22.76 -13.49
N HIS A 828 7.18 -22.00 -14.24
CA HIS A 828 5.92 -21.44 -13.80
C HIS A 828 4.79 -22.05 -14.62
N ILE A 829 3.84 -22.70 -13.96
CA ILE A 829 2.77 -23.43 -14.64
C ILE A 829 1.40 -23.08 -14.04
N PRO A 830 0.47 -22.53 -14.85
CA PRO A 830 -0.87 -22.20 -14.38
C PRO A 830 -1.77 -23.45 -14.30
N ILE A 831 -2.67 -23.43 -13.32
CA ILE A 831 -3.70 -24.45 -13.09
C ILE A 831 -5.04 -23.78 -12.78
N THR A 832 -6.13 -24.50 -12.98
CA THR A 832 -7.49 -24.12 -12.55
C THR A 832 -8.03 -25.19 -11.60
N MET A 833 -8.49 -24.77 -10.42
CA MET A 833 -9.18 -25.62 -9.44
C MET A 833 -10.69 -25.35 -9.50
N ASN A 834 -11.51 -26.34 -9.15
CA ASN A 834 -12.95 -26.36 -9.39
C ASN A 834 -13.27 -26.03 -10.85
N PHE A 835 -12.56 -26.68 -11.77
CA PHE A 835 -12.63 -26.42 -13.21
C PHE A 835 -14.06 -26.44 -13.76
N LYS A 836 -14.87 -27.39 -13.29
CA LYS A 836 -16.27 -27.60 -13.73
C LYS A 836 -17.30 -26.73 -13.00
N ALA A 837 -16.89 -25.82 -12.13
CA ALA A 837 -17.83 -24.96 -11.42
C ALA A 837 -18.38 -23.88 -12.35
N GLU A 838 -19.70 -23.76 -12.43
CA GLU A 838 -20.39 -22.81 -13.33
C GLU A 838 -20.39 -21.36 -12.80
N GLY A 839 -20.01 -21.17 -11.53
CA GLY A 839 -19.93 -19.86 -10.89
C GLY A 839 -21.26 -19.39 -10.30
N ILE A 840 -21.31 -19.22 -8.99
CA ILE A 840 -22.50 -18.70 -8.30
C ILE A 840 -22.42 -17.19 -8.13
N PHE A 841 -23.35 -16.47 -8.76
CA PHE A 841 -23.40 -15.01 -8.72
C PHE A 841 -23.87 -14.42 -7.37
N ASN A 842 -24.57 -15.20 -6.53
CA ASN A 842 -25.23 -14.73 -5.30
C ASN A 842 -24.79 -15.48 -4.02
N MET A 843 -23.48 -15.71 -3.83
CA MET A 843 -22.99 -16.48 -2.67
C MET A 843 -23.42 -15.89 -1.32
N ASN A 844 -23.39 -14.55 -1.17
CA ASN A 844 -23.86 -13.88 0.06
C ASN A 844 -25.32 -14.25 0.40
N GLN A 845 -26.19 -14.32 -0.61
CA GLN A 845 -27.59 -14.68 -0.41
C GLN A 845 -27.72 -16.12 0.11
N ARG A 846 -26.94 -17.06 -0.46
CA ARG A 846 -26.91 -18.45 0.01
C ARG A 846 -26.37 -18.56 1.44
N VAL A 847 -25.33 -17.80 1.77
CA VAL A 847 -24.81 -17.72 3.14
C VAL A 847 -25.90 -17.19 4.08
N ASN A 848 -26.62 -16.13 3.72
CA ASN A 848 -27.68 -15.58 4.57
C ASN A 848 -28.87 -16.55 4.73
N GLN A 849 -29.25 -17.27 3.67
CA GLN A 849 -30.25 -18.34 3.74
C GLN A 849 -29.82 -19.45 4.70
N PHE A 850 -28.55 -19.85 4.62
CA PHE A 850 -27.97 -20.82 5.54
C PHE A 850 -28.01 -20.29 6.98
N LEU A 851 -27.51 -19.08 7.23
CA LEU A 851 -27.44 -18.51 8.57
C LEU A 851 -28.82 -18.33 9.20
N LYS A 852 -29.85 -17.97 8.42
CA LYS A 852 -31.25 -17.89 8.90
C LYS A 852 -31.79 -19.25 9.38
N ALA A 853 -31.36 -20.34 8.73
CA ALA A 853 -31.82 -21.69 9.04
C ALA A 853 -31.03 -22.39 10.17
N ASN A 854 -29.97 -21.76 10.69
CA ASN A 854 -29.03 -22.40 11.63
C ASN A 854 -28.82 -21.55 12.90
N PRO A 855 -29.36 -21.98 14.06
CA PRO A 855 -29.23 -21.24 15.32
C PRO A 855 -27.88 -21.46 16.03
N ASP A 856 -27.08 -22.45 15.63
CA ASP A 856 -25.82 -22.80 16.29
C ASP A 856 -24.60 -22.19 15.58
N ILE A 857 -24.57 -20.86 15.44
CA ILE A 857 -23.47 -20.13 14.76
C ILE A 857 -22.68 -19.31 15.78
N ASN A 858 -21.38 -19.54 15.84
CA ASN A 858 -20.46 -18.70 16.61
C ASN A 858 -19.92 -17.54 15.76
N ILE A 859 -19.30 -16.57 16.42
CA ILE A 859 -18.85 -15.33 15.78
C ILE A 859 -17.43 -15.01 16.24
N ILE A 860 -16.50 -14.88 15.29
CA ILE A 860 -15.14 -14.41 15.55
C ILE A 860 -15.08 -12.92 15.19
N GLY A 861 -15.07 -12.06 16.19
CA GLY A 861 -14.76 -10.64 16.02
C GLY A 861 -13.25 -10.41 15.97
N ILE A 862 -12.79 -9.60 15.03
CA ILE A 862 -11.37 -9.27 14.86
C ILE A 862 -11.19 -7.76 14.93
N ASP A 863 -10.48 -7.33 15.97
CA ASP A 863 -10.01 -5.95 16.13
C ASP A 863 -8.57 -5.80 15.63
N ARG A 864 -8.22 -4.59 15.21
CA ARG A 864 -6.97 -4.32 14.52
C ARG A 864 -6.33 -3.05 15.07
N GLY A 865 -5.21 -3.19 15.78
CA GLY A 865 -4.55 -2.10 16.49
C GLY A 865 -3.07 -1.94 16.13
N GLU A 866 -2.42 -1.03 16.85
CA GLU A 866 -0.96 -0.79 16.80
C GLU A 866 -0.22 -1.48 17.97
N ARG A 867 -0.90 -1.65 19.12
CA ARG A 867 -0.40 -2.41 20.29
C ARG A 867 -0.58 -3.90 20.05
N HIS A 868 -1.82 -4.33 19.80
CA HIS A 868 -2.09 -5.63 19.22
C HIS A 868 -2.31 -5.50 17.71
N LEU A 869 -1.44 -6.12 16.90
CA LEU A 869 -1.55 -6.09 15.44
C LEU A 869 -2.93 -6.59 15.01
N LEU A 870 -3.39 -7.67 15.64
CA LEU A 870 -4.72 -8.25 15.53
C LEU A 870 -5.10 -8.85 16.89
N TYR A 871 -6.36 -8.72 17.28
CA TYR A 871 -6.94 -9.37 18.46
C TYR A 871 -8.25 -10.04 18.05
N TYR A 872 -8.54 -11.24 18.57
CA TYR A 872 -9.82 -11.88 18.29
C TYR A 872 -10.62 -12.18 19.56
N ALA A 873 -11.94 -12.17 19.42
CA ALA A 873 -12.89 -12.68 20.39
C ALA A 873 -13.89 -13.61 19.68
N LEU A 874 -13.96 -14.86 20.12
CA LEU A 874 -14.94 -15.85 19.70
C LEU A 874 -16.11 -15.81 20.69
N ILE A 875 -17.32 -15.54 20.20
CA ILE A 875 -18.54 -15.54 21.02
C ILE A 875 -19.59 -16.50 20.45
N ASN A 876 -20.51 -16.92 21.30
CA ASN A 876 -21.74 -17.60 20.89
C ASN A 876 -22.89 -16.60 20.64
N GLN A 877 -24.07 -17.09 20.24
CA GLN A 877 -25.24 -16.24 19.99
C GLN A 877 -25.85 -15.59 21.25
N LYS A 878 -25.41 -15.98 22.45
CA LYS A 878 -25.78 -15.30 23.71
C LYS A 878 -24.83 -14.16 24.06
N GLY A 879 -23.83 -13.89 23.22
CA GLY A 879 -22.80 -12.88 23.48
C GLY A 879 -21.79 -13.28 24.56
N LYS A 880 -21.71 -14.57 24.93
CA LYS A 880 -20.70 -15.08 25.87
C LYS A 880 -19.38 -15.31 25.14
N ILE A 881 -18.26 -14.83 25.69
CA ILE A 881 -16.93 -15.12 25.15
C ILE A 881 -16.58 -16.59 25.42
N LEU A 882 -16.24 -17.31 24.36
CA LEU A 882 -15.73 -18.69 24.41
C LEU A 882 -14.21 -18.71 24.39
N LYS A 883 -13.58 -17.80 23.64
CA LYS A 883 -12.12 -17.66 23.53
C LYS A 883 -11.76 -16.25 23.11
N GLN A 884 -10.68 -15.71 23.66
CA GLN A 884 -10.15 -14.41 23.28
C GLN A 884 -8.63 -14.44 23.42
N ASP A 885 -7.89 -13.88 22.47
CA ASP A 885 -6.43 -13.91 22.50
C ASP A 885 -5.82 -12.87 21.55
N THR A 886 -4.60 -12.45 21.87
CA THR A 886 -3.79 -11.64 20.97
C THR A 886 -3.22 -12.51 19.85
N LEU A 887 -3.05 -11.91 18.69
CA LEU A 887 -2.31 -12.51 17.58
C LEU A 887 -0.94 -11.86 17.41
N ASN A 888 -0.40 -11.15 18.41
CA ASN A 888 0.99 -10.69 18.38
C ASN A 888 1.95 -11.89 18.45
N VAL A 889 1.63 -12.85 19.31
CA VAL A 889 2.40 -14.07 19.52
C VAL A 889 1.65 -15.24 18.91
N ILE A 890 2.31 -15.97 18.02
CA ILE A 890 1.78 -17.22 17.50
C ILE A 890 2.56 -18.38 18.13
N ALA A 891 1.83 -19.20 18.89
CA ALA A 891 2.34 -20.44 19.43
C ALA A 891 1.77 -21.64 18.65
N ASN A 892 2.60 -22.65 18.45
CA ASN A 892 2.20 -24.00 18.08
C ASN A 892 2.89 -25.00 19.04
N GLU A 893 2.62 -26.30 18.89
CA GLU A 893 3.18 -27.35 19.76
C GLU A 893 4.72 -27.35 19.87
N LYS A 894 5.44 -26.69 18.94
CA LYS A 894 6.90 -26.72 18.82
C LYS A 894 7.61 -25.38 19.04
N GLN A 895 6.90 -24.27 18.90
CA GLN A 895 7.52 -22.94 18.95
C GLN A 895 6.51 -21.86 19.34
N LYS A 896 6.99 -20.85 20.04
CA LYS A 896 6.31 -19.58 20.32
C LYS A 896 7.09 -18.47 19.62
N VAL A 897 6.41 -17.68 18.77
CA VAL A 897 7.05 -16.60 18.01
C VAL A 897 6.28 -15.30 18.21
N ASP A 898 6.95 -14.29 18.74
CA ASP A 898 6.42 -12.94 18.87
C ASP A 898 6.66 -12.14 17.59
N TYR A 899 5.64 -12.06 16.73
CA TYR A 899 5.72 -11.34 15.47
C TYR A 899 5.62 -9.82 15.65
N HIS A 900 5.00 -9.34 16.72
CA HIS A 900 4.92 -7.91 16.98
C HIS A 900 6.32 -7.35 17.26
N ASN A 901 7.06 -7.99 18.17
CA ASN A 901 8.43 -7.60 18.49
C ASN A 901 9.37 -7.74 17.29
N LEU A 902 9.22 -8.80 16.47
CA LEU A 902 9.99 -8.94 15.23
C LEU A 902 9.71 -7.83 14.22
N LEU A 903 8.43 -7.42 14.07
CA LEU A 903 8.05 -6.34 13.17
C LEU A 903 8.49 -4.96 13.69
N ASP A 904 8.39 -4.71 14.99
CA ASP A 904 8.84 -3.48 15.64
C ASP A 904 10.36 -3.31 15.52
N LYS A 905 11.12 -4.37 15.83
CA LYS A 905 12.56 -4.41 15.61
C LYS A 905 12.92 -4.16 14.14
N LYS A 906 12.23 -4.82 13.21
CA LYS A 906 12.47 -4.63 11.77
C LYS A 906 12.19 -3.20 11.30
N GLU A 907 11.16 -2.56 11.85
CA GLU A 907 10.84 -1.15 11.57
C GLU A 907 11.94 -0.22 12.10
N GLY A 908 12.43 -0.47 13.32
CA GLY A 908 13.60 0.20 13.90
C GLY A 908 14.87 0.03 13.05
N ASP A 909 15.23 -1.21 12.72
CA ASP A 909 16.39 -1.54 11.87
C ASP A 909 16.31 -0.82 10.51
N ARG A 910 15.11 -0.71 9.93
CA ARG A 910 14.88 0.02 8.66
C ARG A 910 15.02 1.52 8.83
N ALA A 911 14.61 2.09 9.97
CA ALA A 911 14.82 3.51 10.26
C ALA A 911 16.32 3.81 10.39
N THR A 912 17.06 2.99 11.14
CA THR A 912 18.52 3.08 11.24
C THR A 912 19.20 2.90 9.89
N ALA A 913 18.84 1.88 9.11
CA ALA A 913 19.42 1.65 7.78
C ALA A 913 19.20 2.84 6.83
N ARG A 914 18.05 3.52 6.90
CA ARG A 914 17.82 4.76 6.12
C ARG A 914 18.74 5.89 6.55
N GLN A 915 18.97 6.04 7.86
CA GLN A 915 19.83 7.07 8.42
C GLN A 915 21.32 6.80 8.11
N GLU A 916 21.72 5.53 8.01
CA GLU A 916 23.11 5.10 7.80
C GLU A 916 23.44 4.75 6.34
N TRP A 917 22.50 4.90 5.42
CA TRP A 917 22.59 4.41 4.03
C TRP A 917 22.84 2.90 3.91
N GLY A 918 22.43 2.14 4.92
CA GLY A 918 22.48 0.68 4.91
C GLY A 918 21.41 0.06 4.00
N VAL A 919 21.58 -1.24 3.74
CA VAL A 919 20.60 -2.04 2.98
C VAL A 919 19.26 -2.07 3.71
N ILE A 920 18.24 -1.45 3.12
CA ILE A 920 16.89 -1.39 3.70
C ILE A 920 16.19 -2.75 3.47
N GLU A 921 16.30 -3.64 4.44
CA GLU A 921 15.66 -4.95 4.40
C GLU A 921 14.13 -4.84 4.34
N THR A 922 13.49 -5.73 3.58
CA THR A 922 12.05 -5.61 3.33
C THR A 922 11.23 -6.15 4.51
N ILE A 923 10.28 -5.34 5.00
CA ILE A 923 9.35 -5.72 6.08
C ILE A 923 8.15 -6.52 5.55
N LYS A 924 7.90 -6.46 4.24
CA LYS A 924 6.75 -7.04 3.55
C LYS A 924 6.66 -8.56 3.72
N GLU A 925 7.79 -9.25 3.62
CA GLU A 925 7.91 -10.72 3.70
C GLU A 925 7.71 -11.19 5.13
N LEU A 926 8.23 -10.46 6.13
CA LEU A 926 7.99 -10.76 7.54
C LEU A 926 6.50 -10.63 7.87
N LYS A 927 5.82 -9.61 7.34
CA LYS A 927 4.36 -9.48 7.43
C LYS A 927 3.61 -10.63 6.73
N GLU A 928 4.09 -11.12 5.58
CA GLU A 928 3.48 -12.28 4.91
C GLU A 928 3.64 -13.55 5.74
N GLY A 929 4.83 -13.75 6.33
CA GLY A 929 5.08 -14.83 7.27
C GLY A 929 4.11 -14.79 8.44
N TYR A 930 4.06 -13.66 9.14
CA TYR A 930 3.11 -13.41 10.23
C TYR A 930 1.66 -13.69 9.83
N LEU A 931 1.18 -13.03 8.77
CA LEU A 931 -0.20 -13.15 8.34
C LEU A 931 -0.53 -14.57 7.89
N SER A 932 0.40 -15.30 7.27
CA SER A 932 0.15 -16.71 6.91
C SER A 932 -0.18 -17.59 8.13
N GLN A 933 0.47 -17.34 9.27
CA GLN A 933 0.19 -18.05 10.51
C GLN A 933 -1.14 -17.61 11.12
N VAL A 934 -1.43 -16.31 11.10
CA VAL A 934 -2.72 -15.77 11.55
C VAL A 934 -3.88 -16.34 10.75
N ILE A 935 -3.78 -16.32 9.41
CA ILE A 935 -4.83 -16.85 8.55
C ILE A 935 -5.08 -18.32 8.86
N HIS A 936 -4.04 -19.12 9.06
CA HIS A 936 -4.19 -20.52 9.47
C HIS A 936 -4.94 -20.66 10.81
N LYS A 937 -4.49 -19.97 11.87
CA LYS A 937 -5.15 -20.01 13.20
C LYS A 937 -6.62 -19.59 13.12
N LEU A 938 -6.94 -18.55 12.34
CA LEU A 938 -8.31 -18.07 12.18
C LEU A 938 -9.18 -18.99 11.33
N THR A 939 -8.66 -19.59 10.25
CA THR A 939 -9.43 -20.56 9.46
C THR A 939 -9.70 -21.82 10.26
N ASP A 940 -8.75 -22.29 11.07
CA ASP A 940 -8.96 -23.45 11.92
C ASP A 940 -10.02 -23.14 12.98
N LEU A 941 -9.90 -22.00 13.67
CA LEU A 941 -10.89 -21.53 14.64
C LEU A 941 -12.29 -21.40 14.02
N MET A 942 -12.37 -20.89 12.79
CA MET A 942 -13.61 -20.73 12.03
C MET A 942 -14.28 -22.08 11.72
N ILE A 943 -13.51 -23.06 11.24
CA ILE A 943 -14.02 -24.38 10.88
C ILE A 943 -14.40 -25.18 12.13
N GLU A 944 -13.52 -25.23 13.13
CA GLU A 944 -13.70 -26.02 14.36
C GLU A 944 -14.88 -25.53 15.22
N ASN A 945 -15.18 -24.23 15.17
CA ASN A 945 -16.20 -23.61 16.03
C ASN A 945 -17.46 -23.19 15.27
N ASN A 946 -17.65 -23.64 14.03
CA ASN A 946 -18.85 -23.31 13.26
C ASN A 946 -19.13 -21.79 13.19
N ALA A 947 -18.10 -21.00 12.87
CA ALA A 947 -18.14 -19.55 13.09
C ALA A 947 -18.13 -18.73 11.79
N ILE A 948 -18.74 -17.54 11.87
CA ILE A 948 -18.51 -16.45 10.90
C ILE A 948 -17.37 -15.54 11.38
N ILE A 949 -16.75 -14.79 10.46
CA ILE A 949 -15.73 -13.79 10.80
C ILE A 949 -16.31 -12.39 10.63
N VAL A 950 -16.09 -11.53 11.62
CA VAL A 950 -16.59 -10.15 11.63
C VAL A 950 -15.42 -9.21 11.90
N MET A 951 -15.30 -8.17 11.08
CA MET A 951 -14.23 -7.18 11.20
C MET A 951 -14.78 -5.78 10.95
N GLU A 952 -14.01 -4.78 11.36
CA GLU A 952 -14.44 -3.40 11.16
C GLU A 952 -14.43 -2.99 9.68
N ASP A 953 -15.37 -2.14 9.30
CA ASP A 953 -15.32 -1.42 8.04
C ASP A 953 -14.45 -0.15 8.18
N LEU A 954 -13.14 -0.33 8.02
CA LEU A 954 -12.18 0.77 8.05
C LEU A 954 -12.09 1.45 6.68
N ASN A 955 -12.44 2.73 6.65
CA ASN A 955 -12.37 3.53 5.42
C ASN A 955 -10.91 3.69 4.90
N PHE A 956 -10.78 3.97 3.59
CA PHE A 956 -9.47 4.11 2.95
C PHE A 956 -8.62 5.26 3.52
N GLY A 957 -9.26 6.35 3.99
CA GLY A 957 -8.56 7.49 4.58
C GLY A 957 -7.84 7.12 5.88
N PHE A 958 -8.50 6.36 6.75
CA PHE A 958 -7.95 5.82 7.98
C PHE A 958 -6.77 4.88 7.68
N LYS A 959 -6.98 3.89 6.79
CA LYS A 959 -5.92 2.95 6.37
C LYS A 959 -4.70 3.70 5.79
N ARG A 960 -4.92 4.77 5.01
CA ARG A 960 -3.85 5.60 4.42
C ARG A 960 -3.11 6.43 5.46
N GLY A 961 -3.81 7.02 6.43
CA GLY A 961 -3.20 7.79 7.52
C GLY A 961 -2.20 6.99 8.33
N ARG A 962 -2.45 5.68 8.50
CA ARG A 962 -1.60 4.73 9.23
C ARG A 962 -0.52 4.05 8.40
N GLN A 963 -0.40 4.34 7.09
CA GLN A 963 0.67 3.77 6.25
C GLN A 963 2.08 4.20 6.69
N LYS A 964 2.20 5.29 7.46
CA LYS A 964 3.45 5.73 8.06
C LYS A 964 3.96 4.78 9.15
N VAL A 965 3.08 4.00 9.76
CA VAL A 965 3.43 2.94 10.72
C VAL A 965 3.73 1.69 9.91
N GLU A 966 5.02 1.39 9.75
CA GLU A 966 5.45 0.36 8.82
C GLU A 966 5.12 -1.04 9.28
N LYS A 967 4.84 -1.30 10.56
CA LYS A 967 4.36 -2.60 11.03
C LYS A 967 2.89 -2.93 10.74
N GLN A 968 2.04 -1.95 10.37
CA GLN A 968 0.59 -2.20 10.19
C GLN A 968 0.26 -3.30 9.15
N VAL A 969 -0.78 -4.10 9.41
CA VAL A 969 -1.15 -5.26 8.57
C VAL A 969 -2.57 -5.22 7.97
N TYR A 970 -3.33 -4.16 8.23
CA TYR A 970 -4.78 -4.04 7.98
C TYR A 970 -5.26 -4.57 6.62
N GLN A 971 -4.85 -3.93 5.52
CA GLN A 971 -5.36 -4.25 4.18
C GLN A 971 -4.84 -5.59 3.65
N LYS A 972 -3.61 -5.95 4.06
CA LYS A 972 -2.97 -7.18 3.59
C LYS A 972 -3.58 -8.41 4.26
N PHE A 973 -3.92 -8.30 5.55
CA PHE A 973 -4.68 -9.30 6.28
C PHE A 973 -6.01 -9.61 5.59
N GLU A 974 -6.84 -8.58 5.31
CA GLU A 974 -8.13 -8.75 4.63
C GLU A 974 -7.97 -9.52 3.31
N LYS A 975 -7.01 -9.10 2.47
CA LYS A 975 -6.79 -9.74 1.17
C LYS A 975 -6.37 -11.21 1.33
N MET A 976 -5.40 -11.50 2.21
CA MET A 976 -4.89 -12.87 2.40
C MET A 976 -5.95 -13.81 2.97
N LEU A 977 -6.81 -13.31 3.88
CA LEU A 977 -7.94 -14.09 4.40
C LEU A 977 -8.92 -14.43 3.27
N ILE A 978 -9.36 -13.44 2.48
CA ILE A 978 -10.29 -13.66 1.37
C ILE A 978 -9.68 -14.61 0.33
N ASP A 979 -8.43 -14.38 -0.09
CA ASP A 979 -7.73 -15.24 -1.06
C ASP A 979 -7.65 -16.70 -0.57
N LYS A 980 -7.48 -16.92 0.75
CA LYS A 980 -7.46 -18.27 1.34
C LYS A 980 -8.87 -18.88 1.42
N LEU A 981 -9.89 -18.10 1.79
CA LEU A 981 -11.28 -18.55 1.82
C LEU A 981 -11.90 -18.75 0.43
N ASN A 982 -11.32 -18.19 -0.63
CA ASN A 982 -11.71 -18.50 -2.01
C ASN A 982 -11.40 -19.96 -2.39
N TYR A 983 -10.41 -20.58 -1.73
CA TYR A 983 -10.07 -21.99 -1.91
C TYR A 983 -9.28 -22.51 -0.69
N LEU A 984 -10.02 -23.00 0.32
CA LEU A 984 -9.49 -23.46 1.60
C LEU A 984 -9.42 -25.00 1.63
N VAL A 985 -8.19 -25.50 1.57
CA VAL A 985 -7.84 -26.91 1.77
C VAL A 985 -7.16 -27.09 3.12
N ASP A 986 -7.62 -28.11 3.86
CA ASP A 986 -6.92 -28.70 5.00
C ASP A 986 -6.03 -29.84 4.49
N LYS A 987 -4.72 -29.71 4.72
CA LYS A 987 -3.72 -30.67 4.25
C LYS A 987 -3.72 -31.99 5.04
N ASN A 988 -4.45 -32.04 6.15
CA ASN A 988 -4.51 -33.21 7.03
C ASN A 988 -5.64 -34.17 6.65
N LYS A 989 -6.61 -33.72 5.84
CA LYS A 989 -7.74 -34.52 5.37
C LYS A 989 -7.41 -35.32 4.12
N LYS A 990 -8.15 -36.41 3.89
CA LYS A 990 -8.06 -37.16 2.64
C LYS A 990 -8.61 -36.31 1.47
N ALA A 991 -8.18 -36.60 0.25
CA ALA A 991 -8.51 -35.78 -0.91
C ALA A 991 -10.03 -35.61 -1.13
N ASN A 992 -10.81 -36.68 -0.95
CA ASN A 992 -12.27 -36.70 -1.18
C ASN A 992 -13.11 -36.25 0.03
N GLU A 993 -12.51 -36.04 1.20
CA GLU A 993 -13.25 -35.57 2.37
C GLU A 993 -13.58 -34.09 2.24
N LEU A 994 -14.63 -33.64 2.93
CA LEU A 994 -15.00 -32.23 2.97
C LEU A 994 -13.85 -31.37 3.53
N GLY A 995 -13.41 -30.37 2.76
CA GLY A 995 -12.23 -29.55 3.04
C GLY A 995 -10.91 -30.16 2.57
N GLY A 996 -10.93 -31.36 1.98
CA GLY A 996 -9.81 -31.99 1.29
C GLY A 996 -9.53 -31.37 -0.07
N LEU A 997 -8.57 -31.94 -0.81
CA LEU A 997 -8.12 -31.40 -2.10
C LEU A 997 -9.25 -31.35 -3.15
N LEU A 998 -10.05 -32.40 -3.29
CA LEU A 998 -11.10 -32.50 -4.32
C LEU A 998 -12.41 -31.83 -3.88
N ASN A 999 -12.60 -31.63 -2.57
CA ASN A 999 -13.79 -31.01 -1.97
C ASN A 999 -13.43 -29.80 -1.10
N ALA A 1000 -12.58 -28.91 -1.63
CA ALA A 1000 -12.10 -27.73 -0.91
C ALA A 1000 -13.22 -26.72 -0.62
N PHE A 1001 -13.15 -26.07 0.54
CA PHE A 1001 -14.12 -25.03 0.91
C PHE A 1001 -13.92 -23.76 0.08
N GLN A 1002 -15.03 -23.11 -0.26
CA GLN A 1002 -15.10 -21.76 -0.82
C GLN A 1002 -16.06 -20.95 0.04
N LEU A 1003 -15.53 -20.12 0.94
CA LEU A 1003 -16.27 -19.42 2.01
C LEU A 1003 -16.28 -17.89 1.83
N ALA A 1004 -15.69 -17.38 0.76
CA ALA A 1004 -15.78 -15.99 0.35
C ALA A 1004 -16.12 -15.91 -1.15
N ASN A 1005 -16.72 -14.81 -1.59
CA ASN A 1005 -16.90 -14.53 -3.01
C ASN A 1005 -15.54 -14.40 -3.69
N LYS A 1006 -15.49 -14.68 -4.99
CA LYS A 1006 -14.31 -14.46 -5.83
C LYS A 1006 -13.84 -13.02 -5.68
N PHE A 1007 -12.60 -12.85 -5.23
CA PHE A 1007 -12.04 -11.51 -5.02
C PHE A 1007 -11.78 -10.81 -6.36
N GLU A 1008 -12.47 -9.69 -6.60
CA GLU A 1008 -12.19 -8.80 -7.72
C GLU A 1008 -11.39 -7.57 -7.28
N SER A 1009 -11.95 -6.81 -6.32
CA SER A 1009 -11.31 -5.63 -5.74
C SER A 1009 -12.01 -5.23 -4.44
N PHE A 1010 -11.32 -4.48 -3.58
CA PHE A 1010 -11.94 -3.89 -2.39
C PHE A 1010 -13.08 -2.91 -2.69
N GLN A 1011 -13.11 -2.28 -3.87
CA GLN A 1011 -14.15 -1.30 -4.21
C GLN A 1011 -15.50 -1.95 -4.53
N LYS A 1012 -15.47 -3.18 -5.06
CA LYS A 1012 -16.68 -3.95 -5.38
C LYS A 1012 -17.19 -4.78 -4.20
N MET A 1013 -16.52 -4.71 -3.05
CA MET A 1013 -16.95 -5.40 -1.84
C MET A 1013 -18.01 -4.60 -1.11
N GLY A 1014 -19.10 -5.26 -0.72
CA GLY A 1014 -20.11 -4.71 0.18
C GLY A 1014 -19.77 -4.96 1.64
N LYS A 1015 -20.81 -4.91 2.50
CA LYS A 1015 -20.70 -5.20 3.95
C LYS A 1015 -20.58 -6.69 4.28
N GLN A 1016 -20.62 -7.55 3.27
CA GLN A 1016 -20.49 -8.99 3.40
C GLN A 1016 -19.69 -9.56 2.22
N ASN A 1017 -18.79 -10.48 2.52
CA ASN A 1017 -18.09 -11.29 1.54
C ASN A 1017 -18.09 -12.77 1.97
N GLY A 1018 -19.15 -13.49 1.60
CA GLY A 1018 -19.43 -14.84 2.06
C GLY A 1018 -19.62 -14.86 3.57
N PHE A 1019 -18.74 -15.59 4.25
CA PHE A 1019 -18.71 -15.74 5.71
C PHE A 1019 -17.98 -14.61 6.45
N ILE A 1020 -17.51 -13.59 5.73
CA ILE A 1020 -16.88 -12.40 6.31
C ILE A 1020 -17.88 -11.23 6.31
N PHE A 1021 -18.09 -10.60 7.47
CA PHE A 1021 -18.94 -9.42 7.64
C PHE A 1021 -18.12 -8.18 8.06
N TYR A 1022 -18.55 -7.02 7.57
CA TYR A 1022 -17.91 -5.73 7.83
C TYR A 1022 -18.87 -4.79 8.57
N VAL A 1023 -18.54 -4.45 9.81
CA VAL A 1023 -19.38 -3.64 10.70
C VAL A 1023 -18.74 -2.29 11.04
N PRO A 1024 -19.51 -1.22 11.33
CA PRO A 1024 -18.93 0.07 11.72
C PRO A 1024 -18.09 -0.01 13.01
N ALA A 1025 -16.91 0.61 13.00
CA ALA A 1025 -15.99 0.68 14.16
C ALA A 1025 -16.48 1.60 15.31
N TRP A 1026 -17.62 2.27 15.16
CA TRP A 1026 -18.07 3.26 16.14
C TRP A 1026 -18.34 2.62 17.51
N ASN A 1027 -17.65 3.12 18.55
CA ASN A 1027 -17.76 2.70 19.96
C ASN A 1027 -17.69 1.17 20.18
N THR A 1028 -16.71 0.51 19.57
CA THR A 1028 -16.36 -0.89 19.85
C THR A 1028 -15.39 -1.01 21.03
N SER A 1029 -14.28 -0.27 21.05
CA SER A 1029 -13.30 -0.37 22.15
C SER A 1029 -13.62 0.53 23.35
N LYS A 1030 -14.28 1.69 23.14
CA LYS A 1030 -14.58 2.69 24.17
C LYS A 1030 -16.03 2.58 24.66
N THR A 1031 -16.40 1.40 25.11
CA THR A 1031 -17.72 1.11 25.65
C THR A 1031 -17.55 0.16 26.84
N ASP A 1032 -18.40 0.29 27.85
CA ASP A 1032 -18.42 -0.64 28.97
C ASP A 1032 -19.07 -1.98 28.54
N PRO A 1033 -18.34 -3.12 28.56
CA PRO A 1033 -18.91 -4.42 28.19
C PRO A 1033 -19.97 -4.95 29.18
N ALA A 1034 -20.02 -4.42 30.40
CA ALA A 1034 -20.97 -4.85 31.43
C ALA A 1034 -22.31 -4.12 31.35
N THR A 1035 -22.32 -2.85 30.93
CA THR A 1035 -23.54 -2.00 30.94
C THR A 1035 -23.89 -1.37 29.60
N GLY A 1036 -22.96 -1.36 28.64
CA GLY A 1036 -23.09 -0.63 27.38
C GLY A 1036 -22.92 0.90 27.52
N PHE A 1037 -22.40 1.39 28.66
CA PHE A 1037 -22.13 2.81 28.85
C PHE A 1037 -21.07 3.35 27.88
N ILE A 1038 -21.31 4.56 27.36
CA ILE A 1038 -20.42 5.31 26.46
C ILE A 1038 -20.39 6.79 26.91
N ASP A 1039 -19.20 7.38 26.94
CA ASP A 1039 -19.04 8.81 27.22
C ASP A 1039 -19.36 9.69 26.00
N PHE A 1040 -20.51 10.37 26.07
CA PHE A 1040 -20.92 11.42 25.13
C PHE A 1040 -20.75 12.85 25.66
N LEU A 1041 -20.43 13.05 26.95
CA LEU A 1041 -20.35 14.38 27.55
C LEU A 1041 -19.09 15.14 27.11
N LYS A 1042 -17.93 14.46 27.04
CA LYS A 1042 -16.64 15.05 26.62
C LYS A 1042 -16.39 16.45 27.18
N PRO A 1043 -16.41 16.63 28.52
CA PRO A 1043 -16.36 17.95 29.15
C PRO A 1043 -15.07 18.69 28.78
N ARG A 1044 -15.21 19.97 28.44
CA ARG A 1044 -14.10 20.85 28.08
C ARG A 1044 -14.42 22.27 28.55
N TYR A 1045 -13.45 22.91 29.20
CA TYR A 1045 -13.57 24.30 29.59
C TYR A 1045 -13.49 25.21 28.35
N GLU A 1046 -14.49 26.06 28.20
CA GLU A 1046 -14.56 27.11 27.18
C GLU A 1046 -14.51 28.49 27.86
N ASN A 1047 -15.46 28.75 28.75
CA ASN A 1047 -15.49 29.92 29.63
C ASN A 1047 -16.26 29.60 30.92
N LEU A 1048 -16.25 30.56 31.86
CA LEU A 1048 -16.85 30.38 33.19
C LEU A 1048 -18.37 30.12 33.13
N ASN A 1049 -19.13 30.92 32.37
CA ASN A 1049 -20.60 30.79 32.31
C ASN A 1049 -21.01 29.43 31.74
N GLN A 1050 -20.41 29.03 30.61
CA GLN A 1050 -20.69 27.71 30.04
C GLN A 1050 -20.27 26.56 30.96
N ALA A 1051 -19.24 26.75 31.78
CA ALA A 1051 -18.85 25.76 32.77
C ALA A 1051 -19.87 25.63 33.90
N LYS A 1052 -20.41 26.76 34.41
CA LYS A 1052 -21.52 26.76 35.37
C LYS A 1052 -22.76 26.09 34.79
N ASP A 1053 -23.19 26.51 33.60
CA ASP A 1053 -24.34 25.94 32.87
C ASP A 1053 -24.19 24.43 32.67
N PHE A 1054 -22.97 23.95 32.41
CA PHE A 1054 -22.69 22.54 32.24
C PHE A 1054 -22.92 21.75 33.53
N PHE A 1055 -22.45 22.24 34.69
CA PHE A 1055 -22.64 21.55 35.97
C PHE A 1055 -24.06 21.67 36.52
N GLU A 1056 -24.79 22.75 36.20
CA GLU A 1056 -26.20 22.93 36.60
C GLU A 1056 -27.14 21.88 35.99
N LYS A 1057 -26.79 21.35 34.82
CA LYS A 1057 -27.56 20.30 34.10
C LYS A 1057 -27.49 18.91 34.73
N PHE A 1058 -26.58 18.67 35.69
CA PHE A 1058 -26.52 17.41 36.43
C PHE A 1058 -27.73 17.27 37.36
N ASP A 1059 -28.19 16.05 37.56
CA ASP A 1059 -29.28 15.74 38.49
C ASP A 1059 -28.79 15.89 39.93
N SER A 1060 -27.59 15.39 40.24
CA SER A 1060 -26.89 15.62 41.50
C SER A 1060 -25.39 15.33 41.41
N ILE A 1061 -24.60 15.99 42.25
CA ILE A 1061 -23.16 15.73 42.43
C ILE A 1061 -22.90 15.58 43.92
N ARG A 1062 -22.39 14.43 44.40
CA ARG A 1062 -22.17 14.23 45.84
C ARG A 1062 -21.04 13.24 46.14
N LEU A 1063 -20.50 13.30 47.35
CA LEU A 1063 -19.63 12.25 47.88
C LEU A 1063 -20.47 11.11 48.46
N ASN A 1064 -20.25 9.88 48.02
CA ASN A 1064 -20.76 8.69 48.70
C ASN A 1064 -19.80 8.32 49.83
N SER A 1065 -20.10 8.75 51.05
CA SER A 1065 -19.21 8.55 52.20
C SER A 1065 -19.01 7.09 52.60
N LYS A 1066 -19.91 6.17 52.19
CA LYS A 1066 -19.76 4.73 52.49
C LYS A 1066 -18.76 4.05 51.56
N ALA A 1067 -18.80 4.40 50.28
CA ALA A 1067 -17.96 3.79 49.26
C ALA A 1067 -16.72 4.64 48.90
N ASP A 1068 -16.63 5.84 49.49
CA ASP A 1068 -15.57 6.83 49.33
C ASP A 1068 -15.24 7.18 47.88
N TYR A 1069 -16.26 7.58 47.12
CA TYR A 1069 -16.10 8.16 45.77
C TYR A 1069 -17.16 9.24 45.51
N PHE A 1070 -16.88 10.14 44.56
CA PHE A 1070 -17.88 11.08 44.06
C PHE A 1070 -18.81 10.45 43.03
N GLU A 1071 -20.10 10.74 43.14
CA GLU A 1071 -21.19 10.39 42.22
C GLU A 1071 -21.63 11.62 41.42
N PHE A 1072 -21.73 11.49 40.11
CA PHE A 1072 -22.31 12.48 39.21
C PHE A 1072 -23.50 11.85 38.49
N ALA A 1073 -24.71 12.13 38.96
CA ALA A 1073 -25.95 11.66 38.34
C ALA A 1073 -26.43 12.65 37.27
N PHE A 1074 -26.78 12.15 36.08
CA PHE A 1074 -27.25 12.98 34.99
C PHE A 1074 -28.15 12.22 34.01
N ASP A 1075 -28.96 12.98 33.26
CA ASP A 1075 -29.68 12.52 32.07
C ASP A 1075 -29.02 13.09 30.81
N PHE A 1076 -28.55 12.24 29.89
CA PHE A 1076 -27.95 12.66 28.62
C PHE A 1076 -28.86 13.61 27.81
N LYS A 1077 -30.18 13.53 27.97
CA LYS A 1077 -31.13 14.43 27.28
C LYS A 1077 -30.88 15.91 27.58
N ASN A 1078 -30.29 16.22 28.73
CA ASN A 1078 -29.95 17.59 29.12
C ASN A 1078 -28.65 18.09 28.44
N PHE A 1079 -27.87 17.20 27.83
CA PHE A 1079 -26.53 17.49 27.31
C PHE A 1079 -26.41 17.25 25.79
N THR A 1080 -26.96 16.16 25.27
CA THR A 1080 -26.75 15.75 23.87
C THR A 1080 -27.77 14.73 23.38
N GLU A 1081 -28.17 14.86 22.11
CA GLU A 1081 -29.02 13.89 21.38
C GLU A 1081 -28.24 12.64 20.94
N LYS A 1082 -26.91 12.59 21.12
CA LYS A 1082 -26.09 11.44 20.69
C LYS A 1082 -26.40 10.14 21.43
N ALA A 1083 -27.06 10.23 22.59
CA ALA A 1083 -27.49 9.09 23.39
C ALA A 1083 -28.84 8.52 22.95
N ASP A 1084 -29.49 9.10 21.93
CA ASP A 1084 -30.77 8.62 21.42
C ASP A 1084 -30.74 7.13 21.06
N GLY A 1085 -31.75 6.39 21.52
CA GLY A 1085 -31.85 4.93 21.44
C GLY A 1085 -31.24 4.21 22.65
N GLY A 1086 -30.40 4.85 23.44
CA GLY A 1086 -29.83 4.25 24.65
C GLY A 1086 -30.57 4.64 25.94
N ARG A 1087 -30.15 4.02 27.05
CA ARG A 1087 -30.34 4.52 28.41
C ARG A 1087 -29.71 5.91 28.51
N THR A 1088 -30.50 6.89 28.96
CA THR A 1088 -30.04 8.28 29.06
C THR A 1088 -29.62 8.68 30.47
N LYS A 1089 -30.21 8.05 31.49
CA LYS A 1089 -29.90 8.32 32.91
C LYS A 1089 -28.75 7.45 33.41
N TRP A 1090 -27.68 8.09 33.85
CA TRP A 1090 -26.48 7.44 34.37
C TRP A 1090 -25.98 8.11 35.64
N THR A 1091 -25.29 7.33 36.46
CA THR A 1091 -24.51 7.83 37.61
C THR A 1091 -23.08 7.39 37.38
N VAL A 1092 -22.19 8.36 37.13
CA VAL A 1092 -20.77 8.08 36.96
C VAL A 1092 -20.04 8.34 38.26
N CYS A 1093 -19.14 7.43 38.61
CA CYS A 1093 -18.40 7.43 39.85
C CYS A 1093 -16.90 7.54 39.57
N THR A 1094 -16.20 8.26 40.43
CA THR A 1094 -14.74 8.49 40.28
C THR A 1094 -13.91 7.22 40.42
N THR A 1095 -14.36 6.26 41.23
CA THR A 1095 -13.70 4.99 41.60
C THR A 1095 -12.30 5.20 42.22
N ASN A 1096 -11.92 4.36 43.19
CA ASN A 1096 -10.59 4.44 43.83
C ASN A 1096 -9.50 3.70 43.04
N GLU A 1097 -9.67 3.61 41.72
CA GLU A 1097 -8.77 2.93 40.81
C GLU A 1097 -7.99 3.95 40.00
N ASP A 1098 -6.71 3.66 39.75
CA ASP A 1098 -5.83 4.55 39.00
C ASP A 1098 -6.39 4.83 37.60
N ARG A 1099 -6.33 6.10 37.18
CA ARG A 1099 -6.65 6.54 35.83
C ARG A 1099 -5.45 7.24 35.20
N TYR A 1100 -5.34 7.13 33.88
CA TYR A 1100 -4.26 7.77 33.13
C TYR A 1100 -4.82 8.71 32.05
N ALA A 1101 -4.15 9.85 31.88
CA ALA A 1101 -4.45 10.82 30.84
C ALA A 1101 -3.17 11.44 30.28
N TRP A 1102 -3.21 11.81 28.98
CA TRP A 1102 -2.06 12.41 28.31
C TRP A 1102 -1.89 13.87 28.74
N ASN A 1103 -0.71 14.20 29.25
CA ASN A 1103 -0.29 15.56 29.58
C ASN A 1103 0.80 16.02 28.61
N ARG A 1104 0.51 17.10 27.86
CA ARG A 1104 1.44 17.65 26.85
C ARG A 1104 2.64 18.38 27.44
N ALA A 1105 2.53 18.93 28.66
CA ALA A 1105 3.59 19.73 29.27
C ALA A 1105 4.80 18.88 29.71
N LEU A 1106 4.58 17.60 29.96
CA LEU A 1106 5.62 16.65 30.37
C LEU A 1106 6.62 16.36 29.24
N ASN A 1107 7.78 15.80 29.59
CA ASN A 1107 8.85 15.42 28.66
C ASN A 1107 9.28 16.57 27.71
N ASN A 1108 9.58 17.76 28.25
CA ASN A 1108 9.99 18.93 27.46
C ASN A 1108 8.96 19.28 26.37
N ASN A 1109 7.68 19.37 26.74
CA ASN A 1109 6.55 19.62 25.83
C ASN A 1109 6.31 18.55 24.74
N ARG A 1110 6.93 17.36 24.87
CA ARG A 1110 6.68 16.19 24.00
C ARG A 1110 5.49 15.37 24.47
N GLY A 1111 5.11 15.52 25.73
CA GLY A 1111 4.01 14.88 26.41
C GLY A 1111 4.27 13.45 26.88
N SER A 1112 3.50 13.02 27.86
CA SER A 1112 3.47 11.64 28.38
C SER A 1112 2.12 11.32 29.01
N GLN A 1113 1.89 10.04 29.34
CA GLN A 1113 0.79 9.67 30.25
C GLN A 1113 1.13 10.13 31.66
N GLU A 1114 0.11 10.62 32.36
CA GLU A 1114 0.17 11.03 33.76
C GLU A 1114 -0.90 10.27 34.53
N LYS A 1115 -0.55 9.85 35.75
CA LYS A 1115 -1.39 9.09 36.66
C LYS A 1115 -2.25 10.03 37.49
N TYR A 1116 -3.51 9.66 37.71
CA TYR A 1116 -4.48 10.42 38.49
C TYR A 1116 -5.23 9.53 39.49
N ASP A 1117 -5.29 9.98 40.74
CA ASP A 1117 -6.29 9.56 41.72
C ASP A 1117 -7.40 10.62 41.73
N ILE A 1118 -8.47 10.38 40.97
CA ILE A 1118 -9.48 11.40 40.74
C ILE A 1118 -10.25 11.74 42.03
N THR A 1119 -10.47 10.77 42.90
CA THR A 1119 -11.19 11.01 44.15
C THR A 1119 -10.36 11.90 45.07
N ALA A 1120 -9.05 11.65 45.21
CA ALA A 1120 -8.16 12.53 45.96
C ALA A 1120 -8.05 13.94 45.34
N GLU A 1121 -7.91 14.02 44.02
CA GLU A 1121 -7.84 15.29 43.28
C GLU A 1121 -9.11 16.14 43.47
N LEU A 1122 -10.30 15.52 43.44
CA LEU A 1122 -11.54 16.24 43.70
C LEU A 1122 -11.70 16.64 45.16
N LYS A 1123 -11.30 15.79 46.12
CA LYS A 1123 -11.27 16.16 47.55
C LYS A 1123 -10.38 17.39 47.76
N SER A 1124 -9.18 17.41 47.19
CA SER A 1124 -8.27 18.55 47.25
C SER A 1124 -8.83 19.79 46.56
N LEU A 1125 -9.48 19.63 45.40
CA LEU A 1125 -10.10 20.74 44.67
C LEU A 1125 -11.25 21.39 45.45
N PHE A 1126 -12.04 20.59 46.16
CA PHE A 1126 -13.21 21.03 46.93
C PHE A 1126 -12.89 21.49 48.36
N ASP A 1127 -11.77 21.06 48.95
CA ASP A 1127 -11.42 21.42 50.33
C ASP A 1127 -11.36 22.94 50.52
N GLY A 1128 -12.05 23.44 51.54
CA GLY A 1128 -12.20 24.88 51.81
C GLY A 1128 -13.06 25.68 50.82
N LYS A 1129 -13.60 25.06 49.76
CA LYS A 1129 -14.41 25.74 48.72
C LYS A 1129 -15.83 25.20 48.60
N VAL A 1130 -16.02 23.90 48.84
CA VAL A 1130 -17.30 23.17 48.73
C VAL A 1130 -17.38 22.17 49.88
N ASP A 1131 -18.50 22.13 50.61
CA ASP A 1131 -18.73 21.18 51.72
C ASP A 1131 -19.11 19.78 51.23
N TYR A 1132 -18.12 19.09 50.66
CA TYR A 1132 -18.28 17.74 50.12
C TYR A 1132 -18.42 16.66 51.21
N LYS A 1133 -18.04 16.94 52.45
CA LYS A 1133 -18.05 15.97 53.57
C LYS A 1133 -19.47 15.74 54.12
N SER A 1134 -20.38 16.71 53.94
CA SER A 1134 -21.78 16.60 54.34
C SER A 1134 -22.58 15.51 53.61
N GLY A 1135 -22.08 14.99 52.47
CA GLY A 1135 -22.78 14.04 51.62
C GLY A 1135 -24.00 14.60 50.87
N LYS A 1136 -24.25 15.92 50.98
CA LYS A 1136 -25.32 16.62 50.26
C LYS A 1136 -24.94 16.87 48.80
N ASP A 1137 -25.92 17.29 47.99
CA ASP A 1137 -25.68 17.71 46.62
C ASP A 1137 -24.82 18.98 46.57
N LEU A 1138 -23.76 18.94 45.79
CA LEU A 1138 -22.72 19.95 45.65
C LEU A 1138 -23.00 20.91 44.49
N LYS A 1139 -24.02 20.64 43.66
CA LYS A 1139 -24.29 21.38 42.43
C LYS A 1139 -24.37 22.90 42.61
N GLN A 1140 -25.15 23.36 43.59
CA GLN A 1140 -25.30 24.81 43.86
C GLN A 1140 -23.99 25.44 44.34
N GLN A 1141 -23.22 24.73 45.18
CA GLN A 1141 -21.94 25.22 45.70
C GLN A 1141 -20.84 25.23 44.63
N ILE A 1142 -20.91 24.31 43.66
CA ILE A 1142 -20.05 24.31 42.47
C ILE A 1142 -20.42 25.48 41.56
N ALA A 1143 -21.72 25.72 41.32
CA ALA A 1143 -22.19 26.81 40.47
C ALA A 1143 -21.85 28.20 41.04
N SER A 1144 -21.76 28.34 42.37
CA SER A 1144 -21.38 29.59 43.04
C SER A 1144 -19.87 29.90 43.01
N GLN A 1145 -19.02 29.02 42.47
CA GLN A 1145 -17.59 29.30 42.34
C GLN A 1145 -17.32 30.29 41.21
N GLU A 1146 -16.35 31.18 41.38
CA GLU A 1146 -15.99 32.20 40.37
C GLU A 1146 -14.60 31.99 39.73
N SER A 1147 -13.86 30.96 40.16
CA SER A 1147 -12.50 30.70 39.65
C SER A 1147 -12.52 29.91 38.34
N ALA A 1148 -11.96 30.50 37.28
CA ALA A 1148 -11.75 29.79 36.01
C ALA A 1148 -10.88 28.54 36.18
N ASP A 1149 -9.86 28.59 37.03
CA ASP A 1149 -8.95 27.47 37.26
C ASP A 1149 -9.62 26.33 38.04
N PHE A 1150 -10.55 26.65 38.95
CA PHE A 1150 -11.39 25.65 39.60
C PHE A 1150 -12.19 24.84 38.57
N PHE A 1151 -12.89 25.49 37.63
CA PHE A 1151 -13.67 24.79 36.61
C PHE A 1151 -12.81 24.06 35.58
N LYS A 1152 -11.64 24.59 35.21
CA LYS A 1152 -10.68 23.86 34.36
C LYS A 1152 -10.26 22.55 35.02
N ALA A 1153 -9.93 22.57 36.32
CA ALA A 1153 -9.54 21.39 37.07
C ALA A 1153 -10.70 20.40 37.24
N LEU A 1154 -11.89 20.88 37.62
CA LEU A 1154 -13.08 20.05 37.80
C LEU A 1154 -13.49 19.34 36.50
N MET A 1155 -13.55 20.07 35.38
CA MET A 1155 -13.86 19.50 34.07
C MET A 1155 -12.82 18.50 33.60
N LYS A 1156 -11.52 18.76 33.86
CA LYS A 1156 -10.45 17.81 33.55
C LYS A 1156 -10.65 16.51 34.34
N ASN A 1157 -10.86 16.58 35.65
CA ASN A 1157 -11.09 15.42 36.50
C ASN A 1157 -12.35 14.62 36.09
N LEU A 1158 -13.45 15.31 35.77
CA LEU A 1158 -14.64 14.65 35.21
C LEU A 1158 -14.37 14.01 33.84
N SER A 1159 -13.62 14.68 32.96
CA SER A 1159 -13.26 14.11 31.65
C SER A 1159 -12.44 12.83 31.79
N ILE A 1160 -11.55 12.76 32.78
CA ILE A 1160 -10.73 11.57 33.05
C ILE A 1160 -11.60 10.46 33.65
N THR A 1161 -12.51 10.80 34.55
CA THR A 1161 -13.50 9.86 35.13
C THR A 1161 -14.35 9.20 34.05
N LEU A 1162 -14.86 9.99 33.10
CA LEU A 1162 -15.70 9.51 32.00
C LEU A 1162 -14.92 8.68 30.97
N SER A 1163 -13.60 8.78 30.94
CA SER A 1163 -12.78 7.98 30.04
C SER A 1163 -12.81 6.51 30.45
N LEU A 1164 -13.14 5.64 29.51
CA LEU A 1164 -13.19 4.19 29.74
C LEU A 1164 -11.84 3.51 29.55
N ARG A 1165 -11.10 3.88 28.50
CA ARG A 1165 -9.81 3.27 28.14
C ARG A 1165 -8.67 4.05 28.76
N HIS A 1166 -7.79 3.37 29.47
CA HIS A 1166 -6.60 3.94 30.10
C HIS A 1166 -5.35 3.18 29.72
N ASN A 1167 -4.25 3.91 29.61
CA ASN A 1167 -2.94 3.34 29.38
C ASN A 1167 -1.88 4.04 30.23
N ASN A 1168 -1.01 3.26 30.87
CA ASN A 1168 0.02 3.78 31.77
C ASN A 1168 1.23 4.42 31.07
N GLY A 1169 1.32 4.36 29.75
CA GLY A 1169 2.43 4.92 28.98
C GLY A 1169 3.69 4.05 28.94
N GLU A 1170 3.69 2.92 29.65
CA GLU A 1170 4.77 1.93 29.62
C GLU A 1170 4.68 1.03 28.38
N LYS A 1171 5.73 0.24 28.15
CA LYS A 1171 5.86 -0.72 27.05
C LYS A 1171 6.39 -2.04 27.58
N GLY A 1172 6.08 -3.14 26.90
CA GLY A 1172 6.55 -4.47 27.28
C GLY A 1172 5.74 -5.04 28.44
N ASP A 1173 6.38 -5.79 29.34
CA ASP A 1173 5.66 -6.57 30.37
C ASP A 1173 4.91 -5.71 31.41
N ASN A 1174 5.30 -4.44 31.57
CA ASN A 1174 4.62 -3.49 32.46
C ASN A 1174 3.52 -2.68 31.75
N GLU A 1175 3.32 -2.88 30.45
CA GLU A 1175 2.30 -2.16 29.68
C GLU A 1175 0.89 -2.53 30.16
N GLN A 1176 0.11 -1.53 30.57
CA GLN A 1176 -1.29 -1.69 30.92
C GLN A 1176 -2.17 -0.92 29.94
N ASP A 1177 -3.10 -1.60 29.27
CA ASP A 1177 -4.10 -0.99 28.38
C ASP A 1177 -5.49 -1.58 28.67
N TYR A 1178 -6.20 -0.94 29.60
CA TYR A 1178 -7.37 -1.52 30.26
C TYR A 1178 -8.61 -0.66 30.06
N ILE A 1179 -9.77 -1.29 30.27
CA ILE A 1179 -11.06 -0.63 30.37
C ILE A 1179 -11.46 -0.57 31.84
N LEU A 1180 -11.79 0.63 32.31
CA LEU A 1180 -12.34 0.88 33.64
C LEU A 1180 -13.64 1.67 33.50
N SER A 1181 -14.76 1.04 33.83
CA SER A 1181 -16.07 1.67 33.80
C SER A 1181 -16.26 2.63 34.97
N PRO A 1182 -16.72 3.87 34.73
CA PRO A 1182 -17.17 4.75 35.80
C PRO A 1182 -18.60 4.45 36.24
N VAL A 1183 -19.28 3.44 35.67
CA VAL A 1183 -20.66 3.10 36.00
C VAL A 1183 -20.72 1.70 36.59
N ALA A 1184 -21.58 1.52 37.59
CA ALA A 1184 -21.84 0.23 38.21
C ALA A 1184 -22.87 -0.59 37.41
N ASP A 1185 -22.66 -1.91 37.35
CA ASP A 1185 -23.65 -2.87 36.84
C ASP A 1185 -24.87 -2.99 37.79
N SER A 1186 -25.84 -3.83 37.42
CA SER A 1186 -27.05 -4.08 38.23
C SER A 1186 -26.75 -4.69 39.61
N LYS A 1187 -25.53 -5.17 39.86
CA LYS A 1187 -25.05 -5.70 41.14
C LYS A 1187 -24.17 -4.70 41.90
N GLY A 1188 -24.04 -3.46 41.42
CA GLY A 1188 -23.23 -2.43 42.06
C GLY A 1188 -21.73 -2.53 41.80
N ARG A 1189 -21.29 -3.30 40.79
CA ARG A 1189 -19.86 -3.52 40.48
C ARG A 1189 -19.42 -2.69 39.28
N PHE A 1190 -18.25 -2.06 39.37
CA PHE A 1190 -17.62 -1.36 38.26
C PHE A 1190 -16.79 -2.34 37.44
N PHE A 1191 -16.95 -2.33 36.11
CA PHE A 1191 -16.14 -3.19 35.25
C PHE A 1191 -14.68 -2.72 35.21
N ASP A 1192 -13.75 -3.62 35.47
CA ASP A 1192 -12.31 -3.41 35.32
C ASP A 1192 -11.69 -4.61 34.60
N SER A 1193 -11.20 -4.40 33.38
CA SER A 1193 -10.66 -5.49 32.56
C SER A 1193 -9.44 -6.17 33.18
N ARG A 1194 -8.72 -5.52 34.11
CA ARG A 1194 -7.58 -6.11 34.83
C ARG A 1194 -8.03 -7.21 35.80
N LYS A 1195 -9.30 -7.19 36.19
CA LYS A 1195 -9.93 -8.13 37.13
C LYS A 1195 -11.04 -8.94 36.46
N ALA A 1196 -11.11 -8.93 35.12
CA ALA A 1196 -12.18 -9.57 34.38
C ALA A 1196 -12.01 -11.10 34.32
N ASP A 1197 -13.14 -11.80 34.47
CA ASP A 1197 -13.25 -13.24 34.25
C ASP A 1197 -13.03 -13.59 32.76
N ASP A 1198 -12.79 -14.88 32.47
CA ASP A 1198 -12.51 -15.36 31.11
C ASP A 1198 -13.62 -15.09 30.08
N ASP A 1199 -14.86 -14.94 30.55
CA ASP A 1199 -16.03 -14.65 29.71
C ASP A 1199 -16.28 -13.15 29.48
N MET A 1200 -15.40 -12.29 30.00
CA MET A 1200 -15.41 -10.84 29.84
C MET A 1200 -14.10 -10.33 29.21
N PRO A 1201 -14.08 -9.16 28.54
CA PRO A 1201 -12.88 -8.68 27.86
C PRO A 1201 -11.71 -8.39 28.81
N LYS A 1202 -10.54 -8.96 28.53
CA LYS A 1202 -9.34 -8.85 29.40
C LYS A 1202 -8.53 -7.56 29.25
N ASN A 1203 -8.77 -6.78 28.20
CA ASN A 1203 -8.10 -5.51 27.93
C ASN A 1203 -8.90 -4.70 26.90
N ALA A 1204 -8.41 -3.50 26.54
CA ALA A 1204 -9.13 -2.60 25.64
C ALA A 1204 -9.26 -3.09 24.19
N ASP A 1205 -8.27 -3.81 23.65
CA ASP A 1205 -8.33 -4.36 22.29
C ASP A 1205 -9.19 -5.64 22.26
N ALA A 1206 -9.18 -6.45 23.32
CA ALA A 1206 -10.15 -7.53 23.53
C ALA A 1206 -11.58 -6.99 23.56
N ASN A 1207 -11.79 -5.84 24.22
CA ASN A 1207 -13.09 -5.17 24.27
C ASN A 1207 -13.54 -4.72 22.88
N GLY A 1208 -12.61 -4.21 22.06
CA GLY A 1208 -12.84 -3.90 20.65
C GLY A 1208 -13.32 -5.13 19.87
N ALA A 1209 -12.56 -6.24 19.96
CA ALA A 1209 -12.87 -7.49 19.24
C ALA A 1209 -14.22 -8.08 19.68
N TYR A 1210 -14.52 -8.02 20.98
CA TYR A 1210 -15.78 -8.47 21.55
C TYR A 1210 -16.98 -7.68 21.00
N HIS A 1211 -16.91 -6.34 20.99
CA HIS A 1211 -18.01 -5.54 20.48
C HIS A 1211 -18.14 -5.58 18.96
N ILE A 1212 -17.06 -5.84 18.22
CA ILE A 1212 -17.12 -6.17 16.79
C ILE A 1212 -17.92 -7.48 16.60
N ALA A 1213 -17.64 -8.50 17.42
CA ALA A 1213 -18.40 -9.76 17.38
C ALA A 1213 -19.88 -9.55 17.74
N LEU A 1214 -20.19 -8.72 18.76
CA LEU A 1214 -21.57 -8.36 19.13
C LEU A 1214 -22.33 -7.62 18.01
N LYS A 1215 -21.65 -6.77 17.23
CA LYS A 1215 -22.27 -6.19 16.02
C LYS A 1215 -22.53 -7.24 14.94
N GLY A 1216 -21.67 -8.25 14.86
CA GLY A 1216 -21.93 -9.47 14.08
C GLY A 1216 -23.18 -10.21 14.54
N LEU A 1217 -23.39 -10.31 15.85
CA LEU A 1217 -24.57 -10.94 16.44
C LEU A 1217 -25.84 -10.18 16.03
N TRP A 1218 -25.79 -8.84 16.09
CA TRP A 1218 -26.87 -8.01 15.55
C TRP A 1218 -27.13 -8.30 14.06
N CYS A 1219 -26.10 -8.47 13.23
CA CYS A 1219 -26.28 -8.83 11.82
C CYS A 1219 -27.00 -10.19 11.65
N LEU A 1220 -26.67 -11.19 12.47
CA LEU A 1220 -27.37 -12.48 12.45
C LEU A 1220 -28.85 -12.31 12.82
N GLU A 1221 -29.17 -11.51 13.84
CA GLU A 1221 -30.56 -11.22 14.18
C GLU A 1221 -31.32 -10.55 13.03
N GLN A 1222 -30.69 -9.59 12.33
CA GLN A 1222 -31.33 -8.95 11.18
C GLN A 1222 -31.58 -9.95 10.04
N ILE A 1223 -30.64 -10.86 9.78
CA ILE A 1223 -30.81 -11.93 8.79
C ILE A 1223 -32.02 -12.81 9.17
N SER A 1224 -32.12 -13.21 10.44
CA SER A 1224 -33.22 -14.04 10.93
C SER A 1224 -34.58 -13.35 10.83
N LYS A 1225 -34.64 -12.04 11.10
CA LYS A 1225 -35.87 -11.22 11.06
C LYS A 1225 -36.30 -10.78 9.66
N THR A 1226 -35.41 -10.84 8.66
CA THR A 1226 -35.69 -10.33 7.30
C THR A 1226 -36.26 -11.43 6.40
N ASP A 1227 -37.37 -11.16 5.71
CA ASP A 1227 -37.95 -12.09 4.73
C ASP A 1227 -37.23 -12.03 3.38
N ASP A 1228 -37.05 -10.85 2.79
CA ASP A 1228 -36.28 -10.66 1.56
C ASP A 1228 -34.78 -10.51 1.87
N LEU A 1229 -34.08 -11.64 1.86
CA LEU A 1229 -32.65 -11.71 2.16
C LEU A 1229 -31.75 -10.95 1.17
N LYS A 1230 -32.28 -10.39 0.07
CA LYS A 1230 -31.54 -9.51 -0.83
C LYS A 1230 -31.42 -8.07 -0.29
N LYS A 1231 -32.27 -7.70 0.68
CA LYS A 1231 -32.35 -6.34 1.23
C LYS A 1231 -31.93 -6.27 2.70
N VAL A 1232 -31.24 -7.28 3.23
CA VAL A 1232 -30.79 -7.31 4.63
C VAL A 1232 -29.94 -6.08 4.94
N LYS A 1233 -30.31 -5.37 6.01
CA LYS A 1233 -29.53 -4.26 6.53
C LYS A 1233 -28.37 -4.78 7.38
N LEU A 1234 -27.16 -4.76 6.81
CA LEU A 1234 -25.94 -5.19 7.50
C LEU A 1234 -25.12 -4.03 8.09
N ALA A 1235 -25.59 -2.79 7.94
CA ALA A 1235 -24.96 -1.60 8.52
C ALA A 1235 -25.80 -1.08 9.69
N ILE A 1236 -25.39 -1.43 10.90
CA ILE A 1236 -26.01 -0.93 12.14
C ILE A 1236 -25.77 0.57 12.30
N SER A 1237 -26.81 1.34 12.61
CA SER A 1237 -26.67 2.76 12.97
C SER A 1237 -26.19 2.92 14.42
N ASN A 1238 -25.74 4.12 14.79
CA ASN A 1238 -25.32 4.40 16.16
C ASN A 1238 -26.47 4.21 17.17
N LYS A 1239 -27.69 4.63 16.81
CA LYS A 1239 -28.90 4.48 17.61
C LYS A 1239 -29.22 3.00 17.86
N GLU A 1240 -29.29 2.21 16.78
CA GLU A 1240 -29.56 0.75 16.88
C GLU A 1240 -28.46 0.01 17.66
N TRP A 1241 -27.20 0.47 17.59
CA TRP A 1241 -26.13 -0.11 18.38
C TRP A 1241 -26.32 0.13 19.88
N LEU A 1242 -26.71 1.35 20.28
CA LEU A 1242 -26.99 1.67 21.69
C LEU A 1242 -28.16 0.85 22.21
N GLU A 1243 -29.26 0.78 21.46
CA GLU A 1243 -30.44 -0.04 21.77
C GLU A 1243 -30.00 -1.49 21.99
N PHE A 1244 -29.27 -2.07 21.03
CA PHE A 1244 -28.86 -3.46 21.09
C PHE A 1244 -27.92 -3.77 22.27
N VAL A 1245 -26.81 -3.02 22.40
CA VAL A 1245 -25.75 -3.36 23.36
C VAL A 1245 -26.20 -3.15 24.81
N GLN A 1246 -27.07 -2.17 25.06
CA GLN A 1246 -27.54 -1.88 26.41
C GLN A 1246 -28.71 -2.78 26.81
N THR A 1247 -29.59 -3.18 25.89
CA THR A 1247 -30.65 -4.17 26.18
C THR A 1247 -30.09 -5.57 26.40
N LEU A 1248 -29.03 -5.96 25.67
CA LEU A 1248 -28.37 -7.26 25.88
C LEU A 1248 -27.78 -7.43 27.30
N LYS A 1249 -27.53 -6.31 27.98
CA LYS A 1249 -26.86 -6.25 29.30
C LYS A 1249 -27.78 -5.76 30.43
N GLY A 1250 -28.99 -5.32 30.09
CA GLY A 1250 -29.98 -4.75 30.99
C GLY A 1250 -30.74 -5.75 31.83
#